data_AF-A0A7X8YU96-F1
#
_entry.id   AF-A0A7X8YU96-F1
#
_cell.length_a   1.000
_cell.length_b   1.000
_cell.length_c   1.000
_cell.angle_alpha   90.00
_cell.angle_beta   90.00
_cell.angle_gamma   90.00
#
_symmetry.space_group_name_H-M   'P 1'
#
loop_
_entity.id
_entity.type
_entity.pdbx_description
1 polymer ?
#
loop_
_entity_poly.entity_id
_entity_poly.type
_entity_poly.pdbx_seq_one_letter_code
_entity_poly.pdbx_strand_id
1 'polypeptide(L)'
;MNPRNEGGIALITTLLVLVLLGALLEAFVLSVNSNQEQIGMDRARNQAFYGALAGLEKLTADLGTLFETDYAPSVTEIDGLEEASPSLPGIAYVAPGGGPGYQISYPLDANGNPRAETRTVPSGPYEGLLGLITPYTMTVTARTPGQSEVQIERSLQTVAVPVFQFGVFSDTDLSFHAGPSFDFGGRVHTNGHLYLAQRGGNTLYLRDKVTAFGEVIRTHMINGESTASTYNGPVSVASSSGTSHNLGRNEGSLVGQVGSAENEPLWTNLSVGRYGGSLRNWRTGARRMDLPLVSMGAAPIDIIRRPLPGEDSTSPEVFAQRYFSMASLRILLSDTESDLGGLPSATAPAPQRMDTQAPDGTRYASAGTWSEGFRSQAGTPLIGGFIKVEMQDRNRAWNDVTEEILSLGIAGRNLGGYVSCGDHPNAVIRLQRFKDDASSCKNDSAGNFWPNVLYDTREGNPRDNVSTNESAAFLGGVMHYVELDVGNLARWFRGEIGGSGTGAIDETGYVVYFSDRRTNRDPSGRETAEYGFEDFVNSGNAATGSPDGRLEEAEDVNGNGLLEDYGRIPRLPPGSAAPLDGTARPWTKVSASIARRNRPLFFRRALKLVNGASINLGTNTEGIPHGLTVASENAVYIQGHYNANGSFGAPHVASAVIADAVTFLSRNWNDRDSFLYPHKPSGRRATDTFYRTALISGKGRAFDRPSGQPDDFGTDGGVHNFIRFLEDWTDRDLNYRGSLISLFHNRQAVGTYKCCTNVYSPPTRGYKFDVEFLEPSLLPPRTPMFRDVNITGFRRIKVPQ
;
A
#
# COMPACT_ATOMS: atom_id res chain seq x y z
N MET A 1 59.52 -69.75 -85.78
CA MET A 1 58.42 -69.58 -84.82
C MET A 1 58.54 -68.20 -84.20
N ASN A 2 57.48 -67.40 -84.29
CA ASN A 2 57.45 -65.96 -84.03
C ASN A 2 57.25 -65.68 -82.51
N PRO A 3 58.11 -64.90 -81.82
CA PRO A 3 57.72 -64.19 -80.63
C PRO A 3 57.52 -62.72 -81.01
N ARG A 4 56.27 -62.32 -81.25
CA ARG A 4 55.91 -60.90 -81.43
C ARG A 4 54.79 -60.51 -80.47
N ASN A 5 55.06 -59.40 -79.79
CA ASN A 5 54.13 -58.45 -79.14
C ASN A 5 53.68 -58.72 -77.69
N GLU A 6 54.60 -58.52 -76.73
CA GLU A 6 54.25 -58.21 -75.33
C GLU A 6 54.43 -56.71 -74.96
N GLY A 7 54.93 -55.86 -75.88
CA GLY A 7 55.17 -54.44 -75.61
C GLY A 7 53.93 -53.52 -75.60
N GLY A 8 52.80 -53.95 -76.17
CA GLY A 8 51.57 -53.14 -76.29
C GLY A 8 50.60 -53.25 -75.10
N ILE A 9 50.57 -54.39 -74.41
CA ILE A 9 49.67 -54.62 -73.27
C ILE A 9 50.17 -53.87 -72.03
N ALA A 10 51.48 -53.85 -71.77
CA ALA A 10 52.06 -53.16 -70.63
C ALA A 10 51.73 -51.66 -70.60
N LEU A 11 51.78 -50.98 -71.76
CA LEU A 11 51.43 -49.56 -71.91
C LEU A 11 49.95 -49.29 -71.67
N ILE A 12 49.06 -50.18 -72.15
CA ILE A 12 47.61 -50.04 -71.97
C ILE A 12 47.21 -50.30 -70.51
N THR A 13 47.83 -51.29 -69.85
CA THR A 13 47.61 -51.53 -68.42
C THR A 13 48.15 -50.42 -67.54
N THR A 14 49.31 -49.83 -67.85
CA THR A 14 49.83 -48.68 -67.09
C THR A 14 49.00 -47.41 -67.32
N LEU A 15 48.50 -47.17 -68.55
CA LEU A 15 47.55 -46.10 -68.84
C LEU A 15 46.21 -46.28 -68.10
N LEU A 16 45.66 -47.49 -68.08
CA LEU A 16 44.43 -47.79 -67.32
C LEU A 16 44.64 -47.61 -65.81
N VAL A 17 45.77 -48.06 -65.26
CA VAL A 17 46.11 -47.87 -63.85
C VAL A 17 46.36 -46.39 -63.54
N LEU A 18 46.99 -45.62 -64.43
CA LEU A 18 47.18 -44.17 -64.29
C LEU A 18 45.86 -43.39 -64.34
N VAL A 19 44.93 -43.76 -65.22
CA VAL A 19 43.59 -43.16 -65.27
C VAL A 19 42.81 -43.50 -63.99
N LEU A 20 42.90 -44.73 -63.50
CA LEU A 20 42.21 -45.16 -62.29
C LEU A 20 42.80 -44.51 -61.02
N LEU A 21 44.13 -44.39 -60.95
CA LEU A 21 44.82 -43.63 -59.89
C LEU A 21 44.48 -42.14 -59.97
N GLY A 22 44.41 -41.56 -61.18
CA GLY A 22 44.01 -40.16 -61.39
C GLY A 22 42.57 -39.89 -60.91
N ALA A 23 41.62 -40.76 -61.25
CA ALA A 23 40.24 -40.66 -60.80
C ALA A 23 40.08 -40.83 -59.28
N LEU A 24 40.85 -41.73 -58.65
CA LEU A 24 40.89 -41.88 -57.19
C LEU A 24 41.49 -40.65 -56.49
N LEU A 25 42.52 -40.03 -57.09
CA LEU A 25 43.15 -38.82 -56.57
C LEU A 25 42.21 -37.61 -56.67
N GLU A 26 41.49 -37.47 -57.79
CA GLU A 26 40.44 -36.46 -57.96
C GLU A 26 39.30 -36.66 -56.96
N ALA A 27 38.79 -37.88 -56.79
CA ALA A 27 37.75 -38.18 -55.81
C ALA A 27 38.19 -37.89 -54.37
N PHE A 28 39.45 -38.19 -54.03
CA PHE A 28 40.02 -37.88 -52.73
C PHE A 28 40.16 -36.37 -52.49
N VAL A 29 40.64 -35.61 -53.48
CA VAL A 29 40.74 -34.14 -53.38
C VAL A 29 39.36 -33.50 -53.24
N LEU A 30 38.36 -33.96 -54.00
CA LEU A 30 36.98 -33.49 -53.86
C LEU A 30 36.40 -33.82 -52.47
N SER A 31 36.66 -35.02 -51.95
CA SER A 31 36.22 -35.41 -50.61
C SER A 31 36.89 -34.59 -49.50
N VAL A 32 38.19 -34.31 -49.62
CA VAL A 32 38.92 -33.48 -48.64
C VAL A 32 38.45 -32.03 -48.69
N ASN A 33 38.25 -31.46 -49.88
CA ASN A 33 37.73 -30.10 -50.03
C ASN A 33 36.31 -29.99 -49.47
N SER A 34 35.45 -30.96 -49.78
CA SER A 34 34.09 -31.02 -49.22
C SER A 34 34.09 -31.15 -47.69
N ASN A 35 34.96 -31.98 -47.12
CA ASN A 35 35.12 -32.06 -45.66
C ASN A 35 35.66 -30.76 -45.04
N GLN A 36 36.63 -30.10 -45.68
CA GLN A 36 37.17 -28.83 -45.19
C GLN A 36 36.11 -27.71 -45.25
N GLU A 37 35.31 -27.66 -46.32
CA GLU A 37 34.17 -26.76 -46.42
C GLU A 37 33.13 -27.06 -45.35
N GLN A 38 32.80 -28.34 -45.11
CA GLN A 38 31.83 -28.75 -44.09
C GLN A 38 32.30 -28.39 -42.67
N ILE A 39 33.58 -28.63 -42.35
CA ILE A 39 34.18 -28.21 -41.08
C ILE A 39 34.20 -26.69 -40.94
N GLY A 40 34.47 -25.96 -42.03
CA GLY A 40 34.41 -24.51 -42.08
C GLY A 40 33.02 -23.95 -41.80
N MET A 41 32.00 -24.52 -42.44
CA MET A 41 30.59 -24.18 -42.22
C MET A 41 30.15 -24.53 -40.79
N ASP A 42 30.51 -25.70 -40.27
CA ASP A 42 30.17 -26.11 -38.91
C ASP A 42 30.81 -25.18 -37.87
N ARG A 43 32.06 -24.79 -38.08
CA ARG A 43 32.75 -23.81 -37.24
C ARG A 43 32.08 -22.44 -37.30
N ALA A 44 31.77 -21.94 -38.49
CA ALA A 44 31.11 -20.65 -38.68
C ALA A 44 29.69 -20.65 -38.07
N ARG A 45 28.95 -21.76 -38.19
CA ARG A 45 27.63 -21.94 -37.58
C ARG A 45 27.69 -22.01 -36.06
N ASN A 46 28.68 -22.70 -35.49
CA ASN A 46 28.90 -22.71 -34.04
C ASN A 46 29.28 -21.32 -33.53
N GLN A 47 30.14 -20.60 -34.26
CA GLN A 47 30.50 -19.22 -33.93
C GLN A 47 29.26 -18.31 -33.97
N ALA A 48 28.42 -18.39 -35.01
CA ALA A 48 27.15 -17.67 -35.08
C ALA A 48 26.21 -18.04 -33.93
N PHE A 49 26.11 -19.32 -33.55
CA PHE A 49 25.28 -19.76 -32.43
C PHE A 49 25.70 -19.13 -31.09
N TYR A 50 27.00 -19.19 -30.76
CA TYR A 50 27.50 -18.56 -29.54
C TYR A 50 27.45 -17.03 -29.60
N GLY A 51 27.63 -16.43 -30.77
CA GLY A 51 27.40 -14.99 -30.98
C GLY A 51 25.96 -14.58 -30.71
N ALA A 52 24.99 -15.32 -31.26
CA ALA A 52 23.57 -15.07 -31.02
C ALA A 52 23.21 -15.29 -29.54
N LEU A 53 23.76 -16.32 -28.89
CA LEU A 53 23.55 -16.57 -27.47
C LEU A 53 24.12 -15.44 -26.61
N ALA A 54 25.35 -15.00 -26.88
CA ALA A 54 25.97 -13.89 -26.15
C ALA A 54 25.19 -12.58 -26.32
N GLY A 55 24.71 -12.28 -27.53
CA GLY A 55 23.80 -11.17 -27.77
C GLY A 55 22.50 -11.30 -26.98
N LEU A 56 21.87 -12.47 -26.99
CA LEU A 56 20.60 -12.70 -26.29
C LEU A 56 20.75 -12.60 -24.77
N GLU A 57 21.83 -13.12 -24.19
CA GLU A 57 22.08 -12.98 -22.75
C GLU A 57 22.33 -11.52 -22.36
N LYS A 58 23.08 -10.76 -23.18
CA LYS A 58 23.24 -9.31 -22.94
C LYS A 58 21.89 -8.59 -23.00
N LEU A 59 21.10 -8.81 -24.05
CA LEU A 59 19.78 -8.18 -24.19
C LEU A 59 18.86 -8.50 -23.01
N THR A 60 18.91 -9.75 -22.54
CA THR A 60 18.16 -10.18 -21.36
C THR A 60 18.62 -9.47 -20.10
N ALA A 61 19.94 -9.33 -19.91
CA ALA A 61 20.51 -8.65 -18.75
C ALA A 61 20.21 -7.14 -18.77
N ASP A 62 20.32 -6.49 -19.93
CA ASP A 62 20.02 -5.06 -20.10
C ASP A 62 18.53 -4.80 -19.84
N LEU A 63 17.65 -5.62 -20.41
CA LEU A 63 16.20 -5.49 -20.19
C LEU A 63 15.82 -5.80 -18.74
N GLY A 64 16.45 -6.80 -18.12
CA GLY A 64 16.29 -7.07 -16.69
C GLY A 64 16.71 -5.88 -15.83
N THR A 65 17.88 -5.31 -16.10
CA THR A 65 18.39 -4.11 -15.41
C THR A 65 17.42 -2.93 -15.57
N LEU A 66 16.89 -2.72 -16.78
CA LEU A 66 15.90 -1.67 -17.03
C LEU A 66 14.64 -1.84 -16.16
N PHE A 67 14.13 -3.07 -16.05
CA PHE A 67 12.96 -3.36 -15.19
C PHE A 67 13.26 -3.34 -13.68
N GLU A 68 14.53 -3.50 -13.28
CA GLU A 68 14.94 -3.32 -11.88
C GLU A 68 14.97 -1.85 -11.48
N THR A 69 15.36 -0.96 -12.40
CA THR A 69 15.46 0.49 -12.17
C THR A 69 14.18 1.25 -12.47
N ASP A 70 13.40 0.82 -13.45
CA ASP A 70 12.11 1.40 -13.82
C ASP A 70 11.03 0.31 -13.88
N TYR A 71 9.98 0.51 -13.09
CA TYR A 71 8.88 -0.42 -13.03
C TYR A 71 8.06 -0.43 -14.33
N ALA A 72 8.00 0.68 -15.07
CA ALA A 72 7.19 0.83 -16.28
C ALA A 72 7.94 1.61 -17.39
N PRO A 73 9.01 1.03 -17.96
CA PRO A 73 9.82 1.67 -19.00
C PRO A 73 8.98 2.09 -20.20
N SER A 74 9.30 3.25 -20.75
CA SER A 74 8.73 3.76 -21.98
C SER A 74 9.20 2.95 -23.19
N VAL A 75 8.45 3.06 -24.30
CA VAL A 75 8.84 2.46 -25.59
C VAL A 75 10.23 2.92 -26.03
N THR A 76 10.56 4.21 -25.81
CA THR A 76 11.87 4.75 -26.17
C THR A 76 13.01 4.12 -25.37
N GLU A 77 12.80 3.83 -24.09
CA GLU A 77 13.82 3.18 -23.25
C GLU A 77 14.00 1.71 -23.63
N ILE A 78 12.91 1.00 -23.92
CA ILE A 78 12.95 -0.41 -24.34
C ILE A 78 13.63 -0.52 -25.71
N ASP A 79 13.19 0.27 -26.69
CA ASP A 79 13.72 0.25 -28.05
C ASP A 79 15.18 0.73 -28.09
N GLY A 80 15.58 1.62 -27.17
CA GLY A 80 16.96 2.06 -27.01
C GLY A 80 17.93 0.92 -26.68
N LEU A 81 17.46 -0.18 -26.10
CA LEU A 81 18.29 -1.37 -25.86
C LEU A 81 18.69 -2.10 -27.15
N GLU A 82 17.91 -1.95 -28.23
CA GLU A 82 18.20 -2.57 -29.52
C GLU A 82 19.48 -2.02 -30.17
N GLU A 83 19.81 -0.76 -29.89
CA GLU A 83 21.03 -0.09 -30.37
C GLU A 83 22.28 -0.52 -29.58
N ALA A 84 22.11 -1.16 -28.42
CA ALA A 84 23.19 -1.54 -27.51
C ALA A 84 23.76 -2.95 -27.77
N SER A 85 23.77 -3.43 -29.02
CA SER A 85 24.31 -4.77 -29.34
C SER A 85 25.79 -4.92 -28.93
N PRO A 86 26.24 -6.12 -28.47
CA PRO A 86 27.63 -6.29 -28.03
C PRO A 86 28.62 -6.34 -29.20
N SER A 87 29.80 -5.73 -29.05
CA SER A 87 30.85 -5.83 -30.06
C SER A 87 31.62 -7.15 -29.92
N LEU A 88 31.37 -8.10 -30.83
CA LEU A 88 32.03 -9.41 -30.86
C LEU A 88 32.84 -9.59 -32.16
N PRO A 89 34.12 -10.00 -32.11
CA PRO A 89 34.92 -10.23 -33.31
C PRO A 89 34.28 -11.27 -34.26
N GLY A 90 34.06 -10.86 -35.51
CA GLY A 90 33.52 -11.74 -36.56
C GLY A 90 32.04 -12.09 -36.39
N ILE A 91 31.27 -11.30 -35.65
CA ILE A 91 29.81 -11.40 -35.53
C ILE A 91 29.18 -10.07 -35.90
N ALA A 92 28.13 -10.10 -36.71
CA ALA A 92 27.24 -8.98 -36.98
C ALA A 92 25.81 -9.35 -36.60
N TYR A 93 25.07 -8.43 -36.00
CA TYR A 93 23.67 -8.63 -35.62
C TYR A 93 22.73 -8.12 -36.71
N VAL A 94 22.49 -8.96 -37.72
CA VAL A 94 21.72 -8.60 -38.92
C VAL A 94 20.71 -9.69 -39.21
N ALA A 95 19.44 -9.32 -39.36
CA ALA A 95 18.35 -10.21 -39.70
C ALA A 95 18.45 -10.75 -41.14
N PRO A 96 17.71 -11.83 -41.47
CA PRO A 96 17.52 -12.25 -42.86
C PRO A 96 16.98 -11.06 -43.68
N GLY A 97 17.66 -10.70 -44.78
CA GLY A 97 17.25 -9.57 -45.63
C GLY A 97 17.88 -8.21 -45.29
N GLY A 98 18.77 -8.13 -44.29
CA GLY A 98 19.60 -6.94 -44.04
C GLY A 98 19.07 -5.95 -43.01
N GLY A 99 17.95 -6.26 -42.35
CA GLY A 99 17.41 -5.47 -41.23
C GLY A 99 18.14 -5.71 -39.90
N PRO A 100 17.72 -5.03 -38.82
CA PRO A 100 18.32 -5.19 -37.50
C PRO A 100 18.13 -6.61 -36.98
N GLY A 101 19.22 -7.26 -36.56
CA GLY A 101 19.21 -8.61 -36.02
C GLY A 101 19.18 -8.68 -34.49
N TYR A 102 18.91 -7.58 -33.80
CA TYR A 102 18.94 -7.49 -32.34
C TYR A 102 17.72 -6.68 -31.89
N GLN A 103 16.64 -7.37 -31.49
CA GLN A 103 15.32 -6.74 -31.40
C GLN A 103 14.50 -7.25 -30.21
N ILE A 104 13.61 -6.40 -29.71
CA ILE A 104 12.59 -6.66 -28.70
C ILE A 104 11.22 -6.33 -29.32
N SER A 105 10.33 -7.31 -29.39
CA SER A 105 8.97 -7.13 -29.92
C SER A 105 7.92 -7.31 -28.82
N TYR A 106 6.93 -6.42 -28.78
CA TYR A 106 5.84 -6.40 -27.81
C TYR A 106 4.61 -5.69 -28.42
N PRO A 107 3.39 -6.03 -27.97
CA PRO A 107 2.18 -5.36 -28.45
C PRO A 107 2.08 -3.94 -27.87
N LEU A 108 1.48 -3.01 -28.63
CA LEU A 108 1.21 -1.63 -28.19
C LEU A 108 -0.29 -1.40 -27.96
N ASP A 109 -0.61 -0.52 -27.01
CA ASP A 109 -1.97 -0.07 -26.75
C ASP A 109 -2.34 1.14 -27.64
N ALA A 110 -3.55 1.67 -27.49
CA ALA A 110 -4.02 2.81 -28.28
C ALA A 110 -3.21 4.10 -28.05
N ASN A 111 -2.47 4.18 -26.95
CA ASN A 111 -1.64 5.32 -26.58
C ASN A 111 -0.15 5.09 -26.93
N GLY A 112 0.18 3.96 -27.58
CA GLY A 112 1.54 3.61 -27.96
C GLY A 112 2.41 3.10 -26.81
N ASN A 113 1.83 2.64 -25.69
CA ASN A 113 2.57 2.02 -24.59
C ASN A 113 2.56 0.48 -24.71
N PRO A 114 3.50 -0.25 -24.06
CA PRO A 114 3.45 -1.71 -23.99
C PRO A 114 2.09 -2.21 -23.44
N ARG A 115 1.37 -2.99 -24.24
CA ARG A 115 0.00 -3.43 -23.96
C ARG A 115 -0.01 -4.63 -23.01
N ALA A 116 -0.62 -4.45 -21.84
CA ALA A 116 -0.90 -5.53 -20.92
C ALA A 116 -2.22 -6.24 -21.26
N GLU A 117 -2.28 -7.54 -20.95
CA GLU A 117 -3.52 -8.34 -21.01
C GLU A 117 -3.79 -9.00 -19.66
N THR A 118 -5.06 -9.01 -19.24
CA THR A 118 -5.46 -9.71 -18.02
C THR A 118 -5.51 -11.21 -18.27
N ARG A 119 -4.76 -11.98 -17.48
CA ARG A 119 -4.90 -13.44 -17.42
C ARG A 119 -4.46 -14.00 -16.08
N THR A 120 -4.87 -15.24 -15.78
CA THR A 120 -4.31 -15.96 -14.63
C THR A 120 -2.83 -16.23 -14.87
N VAL A 121 -2.00 -15.90 -13.88
CA VAL A 121 -0.55 -16.08 -13.96
C VAL A 121 -0.24 -17.59 -13.98
N PRO A 122 0.49 -18.08 -15.00
CA PRO A 122 0.68 -19.51 -15.22
C PRO A 122 1.76 -20.15 -14.33
N SER A 123 2.71 -19.36 -13.83
CA SER A 123 3.86 -19.85 -13.05
C SER A 123 4.51 -18.70 -12.29
N GLY A 124 5.40 -19.04 -11.35
CA GLY A 124 6.18 -18.07 -10.56
C GLY A 124 5.52 -17.71 -9.23
N PRO A 125 6.05 -16.69 -8.52
CA PRO A 125 5.54 -16.23 -7.22
C PRO A 125 4.03 -15.93 -7.21
N TYR A 126 3.49 -15.52 -8.36
CA TYR A 126 2.11 -15.08 -8.51
C TYR A 126 1.18 -16.13 -9.12
N GLU A 127 1.63 -17.38 -9.26
CA GLU A 127 0.85 -18.46 -9.87
C GLU A 127 -0.59 -18.55 -9.31
N GLY A 128 -1.56 -18.54 -10.22
CA GLY A 128 -2.98 -18.64 -9.89
C GLY A 128 -3.64 -17.32 -9.45
N LEU A 129 -2.93 -16.19 -9.42
CA LEU A 129 -3.50 -14.85 -9.28
C LEU A 129 -3.90 -14.29 -10.65
N LEU A 130 -4.81 -13.32 -10.69
CA LEU A 130 -5.10 -12.59 -11.92
C LEU A 130 -4.08 -11.46 -12.06
N GLY A 131 -3.30 -11.49 -13.13
CA GLY A 131 -2.26 -10.49 -13.39
C GLY A 131 -2.53 -9.73 -14.69
N LEU A 132 -2.09 -8.49 -14.73
CA LEU A 132 -1.84 -7.76 -15.97
C LEU A 132 -0.48 -8.22 -16.50
N ILE A 133 -0.47 -8.84 -17.67
CA ILE A 133 0.72 -9.47 -18.24
C ILE A 133 1.08 -8.79 -19.55
N THR A 134 2.29 -8.25 -19.63
CA THR A 134 2.84 -7.67 -20.87
C THR A 134 3.90 -8.63 -21.42
N PRO A 135 3.68 -9.24 -22.59
CA PRO A 135 4.64 -10.14 -23.21
C PRO A 135 5.70 -9.37 -24.01
N TYR A 136 6.96 -9.80 -23.90
CA TYR A 136 8.06 -9.32 -24.75
C TYR A 136 8.78 -10.51 -25.39
N THR A 137 9.22 -10.32 -26.62
CA THR A 137 9.93 -11.33 -27.41
C THR A 137 11.26 -10.74 -27.87
N MET A 138 12.36 -11.23 -27.33
CA MET A 138 13.70 -10.86 -27.75
C MET A 138 14.16 -11.78 -28.86
N THR A 139 14.59 -11.20 -29.98
CA THR A 139 15.07 -11.91 -31.16
C THR A 139 16.49 -11.46 -31.47
N VAL A 140 17.42 -12.41 -31.48
CA VAL A 140 18.82 -12.15 -31.82
C VAL A 140 19.25 -13.05 -32.98
N THR A 141 19.72 -12.42 -34.05
CA THR A 141 20.26 -13.01 -35.26
C THR A 141 21.71 -12.63 -35.39
N ALA A 142 22.61 -13.61 -35.25
CA ALA A 142 24.04 -13.42 -35.45
C ALA A 142 24.46 -13.99 -36.80
N ARG A 143 25.25 -13.20 -37.54
CA ARG A 143 25.83 -13.56 -38.83
C ARG A 143 27.35 -13.47 -38.78
N THR A 144 28.02 -14.48 -39.33
CA THR A 144 29.49 -14.50 -39.51
C THR A 144 29.90 -13.94 -40.88
N PRO A 145 31.19 -13.60 -41.10
CA PRO A 145 31.70 -13.18 -42.41
C PRO A 145 31.42 -14.18 -43.55
N GLY A 146 31.37 -15.48 -43.25
CA GLY A 146 31.01 -16.54 -44.20
C GLY A 146 29.50 -16.70 -44.40
N GLN A 147 28.69 -15.71 -43.99
CA GLN A 147 27.22 -15.68 -44.06
C GLN A 147 26.49 -16.82 -43.35
N SER A 148 27.17 -17.59 -42.48
CA SER A 148 26.47 -18.50 -41.58
C SER A 148 25.68 -17.70 -40.55
N GLU A 149 24.39 -18.03 -40.44
CA GLU A 149 23.43 -17.29 -39.64
C GLU A 149 22.76 -18.19 -38.60
N VAL A 150 22.53 -17.65 -37.41
CA VAL A 150 21.72 -18.28 -36.37
C VAL A 150 20.81 -17.24 -35.75
N GLN A 151 19.51 -17.56 -35.71
CA GLN A 151 18.49 -16.79 -35.02
C GLN A 151 17.99 -17.54 -33.79
N ILE A 152 17.93 -16.84 -32.67
CA ILE A 152 17.46 -17.35 -31.38
C ILE A 152 16.42 -16.37 -30.82
N GLU A 153 15.40 -16.90 -30.18
CA GLU A 153 14.31 -16.14 -29.58
C GLU A 153 14.16 -16.51 -28.09
N ARG A 154 13.94 -15.49 -27.26
CA ARG A 154 13.54 -15.63 -25.85
C ARG A 154 12.27 -14.85 -25.61
N SER A 155 11.28 -15.51 -25.00
CA SER A 155 10.04 -14.86 -24.58
C SER A 155 10.12 -14.58 -23.09
N LEU A 156 9.70 -13.39 -22.68
CA LEU A 156 9.57 -12.98 -21.29
C LEU A 156 8.24 -12.24 -21.11
N GLN A 157 7.86 -12.03 -19.85
CA GLN A 157 6.68 -11.26 -19.52
C GLN A 157 6.92 -10.48 -18.24
N THR A 158 6.37 -9.28 -18.17
CA THR A 158 6.14 -8.61 -16.88
C THR A 158 4.76 -8.99 -16.38
N VAL A 159 4.64 -9.17 -15.07
CA VAL A 159 3.39 -9.50 -14.40
C VAL A 159 3.14 -8.47 -13.33
N ALA A 160 1.97 -7.82 -13.35
CA ALA A 160 1.50 -6.96 -12.28
C ALA A 160 0.25 -7.56 -11.63
N VAL A 161 0.28 -7.78 -10.32
CA VAL A 161 -0.85 -8.35 -9.56
C VAL A 161 -1.45 -7.30 -8.62
N PRO A 162 -2.73 -6.93 -8.81
CA PRO A 162 -3.44 -6.04 -7.90
C PRO A 162 -3.52 -6.57 -6.47
N VAL A 163 -3.16 -5.73 -5.51
CA VAL A 163 -3.12 -6.11 -4.09
C VAL A 163 -4.50 -6.45 -3.50
N PHE A 164 -5.57 -5.85 -4.02
CA PHE A 164 -6.94 -6.07 -3.50
C PHE A 164 -7.58 -7.39 -3.94
N GLN A 165 -6.89 -8.22 -4.72
CA GLN A 165 -7.29 -9.62 -4.94
C GLN A 165 -7.10 -10.48 -3.69
N PHE A 166 -6.30 -10.02 -2.74
CA PHE A 166 -6.18 -10.65 -1.44
C PHE A 166 -7.32 -10.18 -0.54
N GLY A 167 -7.91 -11.12 0.20
CA GLY A 167 -8.76 -10.75 1.33
C GLY A 167 -7.92 -10.13 2.44
N VAL A 168 -6.77 -10.75 2.73
CA VAL A 168 -5.82 -10.25 3.72
C VAL A 168 -4.39 -10.36 3.17
N PHE A 169 -3.65 -9.26 3.20
CA PHE A 169 -2.22 -9.23 2.89
C PHE A 169 -1.46 -8.52 3.98
N SER A 170 -0.25 -8.98 4.30
CA SER A 170 0.67 -8.19 5.11
C SER A 170 2.13 -8.33 4.68
N ASP A 171 2.84 -7.21 4.57
CA ASP A 171 4.28 -7.21 4.31
C ASP A 171 5.12 -7.71 5.51
N THR A 172 4.56 -7.65 6.71
CA THR A 172 5.17 -8.18 7.94
C THR A 172 4.27 -9.23 8.59
N ASP A 173 4.64 -9.70 9.78
CA ASP A 173 3.98 -10.80 10.49
C ASP A 173 2.46 -10.62 10.66
N LEU A 174 1.68 -11.61 10.26
CA LEU A 174 0.22 -11.55 10.28
C LEU A 174 -0.36 -12.39 11.43
N SER A 175 -1.25 -11.82 12.23
CA SER A 175 -1.82 -12.52 13.39
C SER A 175 -3.35 -12.64 13.34
N PHE A 176 -3.85 -13.82 13.73
CA PHE A 176 -5.26 -14.09 13.99
C PHE A 176 -5.42 -14.60 15.42
N HIS A 177 -6.32 -13.99 16.20
CA HIS A 177 -6.61 -14.38 17.58
C HIS A 177 -7.99 -13.85 18.00
N ALA A 178 -9.00 -14.06 17.15
CA ALA A 178 -10.32 -13.47 17.36
C ALA A 178 -11.00 -14.01 18.64
N GLY A 179 -11.69 -13.13 19.36
CA GLY A 179 -12.53 -13.51 20.49
C GLY A 179 -13.76 -14.32 20.03
N PRO A 180 -14.64 -13.75 19.18
CA PRO A 180 -15.70 -14.48 18.48
C PRO A 180 -15.16 -15.30 17.30
N SER A 181 -16.02 -16.14 16.70
CA SER A 181 -15.71 -16.82 15.44
C SER A 181 -15.48 -15.80 14.32
N PHE A 182 -14.48 -16.03 13.47
CA PHE A 182 -14.07 -15.11 12.42
C PHE A 182 -14.03 -15.80 11.05
N ASP A 183 -14.74 -15.24 10.06
CA ASP A 183 -14.93 -15.83 8.73
C ASP A 183 -14.97 -14.74 7.66
N PHE A 184 -13.79 -14.20 7.31
CA PHE A 184 -13.63 -13.11 6.34
C PHE A 184 -13.76 -13.58 4.88
N GLY A 185 -13.23 -14.77 4.57
CA GLY A 185 -13.08 -15.26 3.20
C GLY A 185 -11.93 -14.58 2.43
N GLY A 186 -11.75 -14.96 1.16
CA GLY A 186 -10.67 -14.44 0.31
C GLY A 186 -9.28 -14.97 0.66
N ARG A 187 -8.32 -14.74 -0.25
CA ARG A 187 -6.93 -15.21 -0.11
C ARG A 187 -6.20 -14.50 1.03
N VAL A 188 -5.33 -15.23 1.72
CA VAL A 188 -4.50 -14.70 2.81
C VAL A 188 -3.02 -14.86 2.45
N HIS A 189 -2.26 -13.78 2.55
CA HIS A 189 -0.81 -13.79 2.37
C HIS A 189 -0.10 -12.96 3.43
N THR A 190 1.08 -13.41 3.87
CA THR A 190 2.03 -12.56 4.58
C THR A 190 3.45 -12.80 4.08
N ASN A 191 4.21 -11.72 3.92
CA ASN A 191 5.66 -11.76 3.67
C ASN A 191 6.47 -12.06 4.95
N GLY A 192 5.82 -12.11 6.12
CA GLY A 192 6.40 -12.49 7.41
C GLY A 192 5.88 -13.84 7.92
N HIS A 193 5.90 -14.02 9.24
CA HIS A 193 5.31 -15.17 9.92
C HIS A 193 3.79 -15.04 10.05
N LEU A 194 3.08 -16.17 10.01
CA LEU A 194 1.63 -16.24 10.17
C LEU A 194 1.29 -16.91 11.51
N TYR A 195 0.71 -16.15 12.44
CA TYR A 195 0.26 -16.62 13.73
C TYR A 195 -1.24 -16.90 13.68
N LEU A 196 -1.62 -18.16 13.87
CA LEU A 196 -3.00 -18.62 13.82
C LEU A 196 -3.44 -19.05 15.20
N ALA A 197 -4.38 -18.32 15.78
CA ALA A 197 -4.99 -18.62 17.06
C ALA A 197 -6.48 -18.23 17.04
N GLN A 198 -7.25 -18.84 17.93
CA GLN A 198 -8.68 -18.59 18.06
C GLN A 198 -9.09 -18.80 19.51
N ARG A 199 -9.89 -17.91 20.08
CA ARG A 199 -10.35 -18.08 21.47
C ARG A 199 -11.17 -19.38 21.62
N GLY A 200 -10.99 -20.08 22.74
CA GLY A 200 -11.72 -21.30 23.05
C GLY A 200 -13.24 -21.13 22.92
N GLY A 201 -13.92 -22.15 22.39
CA GLY A 201 -15.37 -22.14 22.11
C GLY A 201 -15.78 -21.50 20.78
N ASN A 202 -14.84 -20.99 19.98
CA ASN A 202 -15.08 -20.35 18.68
C ASN A 202 -14.16 -20.93 17.59
N THR A 203 -14.45 -20.64 16.32
CA THR A 203 -13.67 -21.15 15.17
C THR A 203 -13.17 -20.01 14.27
N LEU A 204 -11.91 -20.10 13.85
CA LEU A 204 -11.36 -19.30 12.76
C LEU A 204 -11.56 -20.04 11.44
N TYR A 205 -12.18 -19.40 10.46
CA TYR A 205 -12.40 -19.96 9.12
C TYR A 205 -11.52 -19.27 8.09
N LEU A 206 -10.64 -20.05 7.46
CA LEU A 206 -9.80 -19.66 6.34
C LEU A 206 -10.32 -20.40 5.10
N ARG A 207 -11.16 -19.72 4.31
CA ARG A 207 -11.98 -20.33 3.24
C ARG A 207 -11.27 -20.47 1.90
N ASP A 208 -10.12 -19.81 1.72
CA ASP A 208 -9.37 -19.75 0.47
C ASP A 208 -7.88 -19.97 0.78
N LYS A 209 -7.02 -19.87 -0.24
CA LYS A 209 -5.57 -20.07 -0.17
C LYS A 209 -4.91 -19.16 0.86
N VAL A 210 -4.13 -19.77 1.74
CA VAL A 210 -3.36 -19.15 2.83
C VAL A 210 -1.88 -19.43 2.61
N THR A 211 -1.09 -18.37 2.56
CA THR A 211 0.35 -18.44 2.29
C THR A 211 1.12 -17.54 3.24
N ALA A 212 2.28 -18.01 3.70
CA ALA A 212 3.22 -17.23 4.49
C ALA A 212 4.62 -17.38 3.88
N PHE A 213 5.34 -16.30 3.65
CA PHE A 213 6.75 -16.42 3.30
C PHE A 213 7.57 -16.92 4.50
N GLY A 214 7.25 -16.47 5.72
CA GLY A 214 7.84 -16.96 6.95
C GLY A 214 7.26 -18.31 7.40
N GLU A 215 6.98 -18.41 8.70
CA GLU A 215 6.55 -19.66 9.36
C GLU A 215 5.07 -19.59 9.74
N VAL A 216 4.38 -20.72 9.71
CA VAL A 216 2.98 -20.84 10.17
C VAL A 216 2.97 -21.38 11.60
N ILE A 217 2.63 -20.50 12.55
CA ILE A 217 2.70 -20.77 13.98
C ILE A 217 1.30 -20.98 14.55
N ARG A 218 1.13 -22.07 15.30
CA ARG A 218 -0.12 -22.43 16.01
C ARG A 218 0.03 -22.46 17.52
N THR A 219 1.25 -22.54 18.04
CA THR A 219 1.53 -22.81 19.45
C THR A 219 1.56 -21.57 20.33
N HIS A 220 1.87 -20.41 19.73
CA HIS A 220 2.00 -19.11 20.39
C HIS A 220 1.36 -18.01 19.52
N MET A 221 0.95 -16.94 20.17
CA MET A 221 0.55 -15.68 19.55
C MET A 221 1.79 -14.83 19.22
N ILE A 222 1.59 -13.76 18.45
CA ILE A 222 2.67 -12.87 18.00
C ILE A 222 3.39 -12.14 19.15
N ASN A 223 2.77 -12.04 20.32
CA ASN A 223 3.32 -11.45 21.54
C ASN A 223 3.98 -12.48 22.48
N GLY A 224 4.21 -13.71 21.99
CA GLY A 224 4.79 -14.80 22.76
C GLY A 224 3.82 -15.55 23.69
N GLU A 225 2.55 -15.15 23.79
CA GLU A 225 1.57 -15.82 24.66
C GLU A 225 1.21 -17.22 24.13
N SER A 226 1.06 -18.21 25.01
CA SER A 226 0.78 -19.58 24.60
C SER A 226 -0.68 -19.78 24.20
N THR A 227 -0.92 -20.45 23.06
CA THR A 227 -2.29 -20.76 22.61
C THR A 227 -2.93 -21.94 23.35
N ALA A 228 -2.26 -22.54 24.33
CA ALA A 228 -2.71 -23.77 24.98
C ALA A 228 -3.95 -23.58 25.89
N SER A 229 -4.16 -22.37 26.42
CA SER A 229 -5.21 -22.06 27.39
C SER A 229 -6.36 -21.27 26.74
N THR A 230 -6.22 -19.95 26.62
CA THR A 230 -7.29 -19.03 26.21
C THR A 230 -7.57 -19.12 24.71
N TYR A 231 -6.54 -19.32 23.90
CA TYR A 231 -6.61 -19.31 22.43
C TYR A 231 -6.47 -20.70 21.80
N ASN A 232 -7.11 -21.70 22.41
CA ASN A 232 -7.07 -23.10 22.02
C ASN A 232 -8.19 -23.53 21.04
N GLY A 233 -8.93 -22.57 20.46
CA GLY A 233 -10.01 -22.83 19.51
C GLY A 233 -9.53 -23.44 18.19
N PRO A 234 -10.42 -24.14 17.46
CA PRO A 234 -10.12 -24.68 16.14
C PRO A 234 -9.81 -23.58 15.10
N VAL A 235 -8.86 -23.89 14.23
CA VAL A 235 -8.55 -23.14 13.01
C VAL A 235 -8.88 -24.03 11.83
N SER A 236 -9.92 -23.70 11.08
CA SER A 236 -10.43 -24.46 9.96
C SER A 236 -9.91 -23.86 8.64
N VAL A 237 -9.13 -24.63 7.89
CA VAL A 237 -8.52 -24.20 6.61
C VAL A 237 -9.09 -25.03 5.46
N ALA A 238 -9.46 -24.37 4.37
CA ALA A 238 -9.90 -25.03 3.15
C ALA A 238 -8.71 -25.66 2.40
N SER A 239 -8.86 -26.91 1.96
CA SER A 239 -7.97 -27.56 1.00
C SER A 239 -8.26 -27.11 -0.43
N SER A 240 -7.40 -27.48 -1.39
CA SER A 240 -7.59 -27.15 -2.81
C SER A 240 -8.87 -27.74 -3.44
N SER A 241 -9.47 -28.76 -2.80
CA SER A 241 -10.78 -29.31 -3.19
C SER A 241 -11.98 -28.53 -2.62
N GLY A 242 -11.74 -27.50 -1.81
CA GLY A 242 -12.76 -26.74 -1.08
C GLY A 242 -13.20 -27.39 0.24
N THR A 243 -12.69 -28.58 0.58
CA THR A 243 -13.00 -29.25 1.86
C THR A 243 -12.24 -28.61 3.00
N SER A 244 -12.91 -28.24 4.09
CA SER A 244 -12.26 -27.64 5.26
C SER A 244 -11.76 -28.68 6.26
N HIS A 245 -10.54 -28.48 6.77
CA HIS A 245 -9.92 -29.32 7.80
C HIS A 245 -9.38 -28.46 8.95
N ASN A 246 -9.52 -28.96 10.19
CA ASN A 246 -8.92 -28.31 11.35
C ASN A 246 -7.40 -28.48 11.33
N LEU A 247 -6.70 -27.37 11.51
CA LEU A 247 -5.26 -27.30 11.73
C LEU A 247 -4.97 -27.38 13.23
N GLY A 248 -4.43 -28.52 13.65
CA GLY A 248 -4.06 -28.82 15.02
C GLY A 248 -3.02 -27.84 15.57
N ARG A 249 -2.93 -27.75 16.91
CA ARG A 249 -1.98 -26.85 17.58
C ARG A 249 -0.51 -27.23 17.31
N ASN A 250 -0.25 -28.52 17.12
CA ASN A 250 1.06 -29.10 16.78
C ASN A 250 1.27 -29.29 15.27
N GLU A 251 0.38 -28.78 14.43
CA GLU A 251 0.41 -28.91 12.97
C GLU A 251 0.93 -27.61 12.29
N GLY A 252 1.65 -26.75 13.01
CA GLY A 252 2.38 -25.62 12.44
C GLY A 252 3.64 -26.06 11.68
N SER A 253 4.25 -25.13 10.94
CA SER A 253 5.48 -25.40 10.18
C SER A 253 6.73 -25.57 11.06
N LEU A 254 6.65 -25.12 12.31
CA LEU A 254 7.60 -25.36 13.39
C LEU A 254 6.94 -26.20 14.50
N VAL A 255 7.76 -26.92 15.28
CA VAL A 255 7.28 -27.72 16.42
C VAL A 255 6.75 -26.85 17.57
N GLY A 256 7.17 -25.58 17.62
CA GLY A 256 6.84 -24.61 18.64
C GLY A 256 6.63 -23.21 18.06
N GLN A 257 7.26 -22.22 18.68
CA GLN A 257 7.28 -20.82 18.22
C GLN A 257 8.43 -20.57 17.25
N VAL A 258 8.54 -19.34 16.74
CA VAL A 258 9.70 -18.89 15.96
C VAL A 258 11.00 -19.19 16.73
N GLY A 259 11.99 -19.74 16.02
CA GLY A 259 13.25 -20.22 16.61
C GLY A 259 13.24 -21.67 17.10
N SER A 260 12.10 -22.35 17.11
CA SER A 260 12.04 -23.80 17.36
C SER A 260 12.36 -24.62 16.09
N ALA A 261 12.56 -25.94 16.27
CA ALA A 261 12.87 -26.84 15.16
C ALA A 261 11.75 -26.92 14.11
N GLU A 262 12.14 -27.19 12.87
CA GLU A 262 11.20 -27.43 11.77
C GLU A 262 10.35 -28.68 12.02
N ASN A 263 9.07 -28.63 11.66
CA ASN A 263 8.13 -29.73 11.87
C ASN A 263 8.05 -30.67 10.65
N GLU A 264 9.20 -31.21 10.23
CA GLU A 264 9.28 -32.05 9.03
C GLU A 264 9.40 -33.54 9.37
N PRO A 265 8.84 -34.45 8.53
CA PRO A 265 8.11 -34.21 7.27
C PRO A 265 6.61 -33.91 7.46
N LEU A 266 6.15 -33.71 8.69
CA LEU A 266 4.72 -33.53 9.01
C LEU A 266 4.13 -32.31 8.30
N TRP A 267 4.82 -31.17 8.33
CA TRP A 267 4.40 -29.94 7.68
C TRP A 267 4.28 -30.11 6.16
N THR A 268 5.30 -30.65 5.50
CA THR A 268 5.24 -30.88 4.05
C THR A 268 4.05 -31.76 3.68
N ASN A 269 3.85 -32.88 4.39
CA ASN A 269 2.72 -33.78 4.13
C ASN A 269 1.34 -33.11 4.37
N LEU A 270 1.23 -32.21 5.34
CA LEU A 270 0.01 -31.43 5.57
C LEU A 270 -0.20 -30.40 4.46
N SER A 271 0.82 -29.58 4.18
CA SER A 271 0.76 -28.45 3.27
C SER A 271 0.46 -28.87 1.83
N VAL A 272 1.26 -29.78 1.25
CA VAL A 272 1.09 -30.21 -0.15
C VAL A 272 0.16 -31.42 -0.29
N GLY A 273 0.04 -32.25 0.74
CA GLY A 273 -0.83 -33.43 0.75
C GLY A 273 -2.25 -33.11 1.20
N ARG A 274 -2.48 -32.94 2.51
CA ARG A 274 -3.84 -32.74 3.08
C ARG A 274 -4.52 -31.48 2.55
N TYR A 275 -3.80 -30.35 2.53
CA TYR A 275 -4.35 -29.07 2.09
C TYR A 275 -4.17 -28.84 0.58
N GLY A 276 -3.48 -29.75 -0.12
CA GLY A 276 -3.30 -29.66 -1.58
C GLY A 276 -2.63 -28.37 -2.05
N GLY A 277 -1.79 -27.75 -1.21
CA GLY A 277 -1.15 -26.46 -1.49
C GLY A 277 -1.98 -25.22 -1.16
N SER A 278 -3.16 -25.36 -0.56
CA SER A 278 -3.95 -24.22 -0.07
C SER A 278 -3.42 -23.61 1.23
N LEU A 279 -2.57 -24.31 1.98
CA LEU A 279 -1.84 -23.77 3.13
C LEU A 279 -0.35 -23.98 2.86
N ARG A 280 0.44 -22.90 2.70
CA ARG A 280 1.88 -23.00 2.37
C ARG A 280 2.76 -22.06 3.18
N ASN A 281 4.01 -22.49 3.40
CA ASN A 281 5.12 -21.63 3.77
C ASN A 281 6.17 -21.59 2.63
N TRP A 282 7.30 -20.90 2.80
CA TRP A 282 8.33 -20.82 1.74
C TRP A 282 8.84 -22.20 1.28
N ARG A 283 9.05 -23.14 2.22
CA ARG A 283 9.49 -24.52 1.94
C ARG A 283 8.52 -25.27 1.03
N THR A 284 7.22 -24.99 1.15
CA THR A 284 6.17 -25.65 0.37
C THR A 284 5.59 -24.80 -0.76
N GLY A 285 6.27 -23.70 -1.13
CA GLY A 285 6.02 -22.97 -2.37
C GLY A 285 5.38 -21.58 -2.21
N ALA A 286 5.27 -21.02 -1.00
CA ALA A 286 4.97 -19.60 -0.85
C ALA A 286 6.18 -18.74 -1.26
N ARG A 287 5.93 -17.55 -1.79
CA ARG A 287 6.97 -16.61 -2.24
C ARG A 287 6.62 -15.22 -1.75
N ARG A 288 7.65 -14.41 -1.50
CA ARG A 288 7.50 -13.01 -1.10
C ARG A 288 6.92 -12.18 -2.26
N MET A 289 6.11 -11.18 -1.93
CA MET A 289 5.49 -10.27 -2.90
C MET A 289 5.78 -8.83 -2.51
N ASP A 290 6.60 -8.13 -3.31
CA ASP A 290 7.07 -6.78 -2.98
C ASP A 290 6.48 -5.72 -3.92
N LEU A 291 6.30 -4.51 -3.39
CA LEU A 291 5.93 -3.35 -4.20
C LEU A 291 7.12 -2.91 -5.05
N PRO A 292 6.91 -2.45 -6.30
CA PRO A 292 8.01 -2.00 -7.17
C PRO A 292 8.82 -0.85 -6.56
N LEU A 293 8.18 0.08 -5.84
CA LEU A 293 8.86 1.18 -5.15
C LEU A 293 9.98 0.72 -4.21
N VAL A 294 9.90 -0.49 -3.64
CA VAL A 294 10.92 -1.03 -2.73
C VAL A 294 12.21 -1.36 -3.46
N SER A 295 12.15 -1.82 -4.72
CA SER A 295 13.36 -2.08 -5.51
C SER A 295 14.11 -0.81 -5.88
N MET A 296 13.46 0.36 -5.75
CA MET A 296 14.04 1.69 -6.01
C MET A 296 14.56 2.38 -4.75
N GLY A 297 14.72 1.64 -3.65
CA GLY A 297 15.36 2.15 -2.42
C GLY A 297 14.45 2.94 -1.48
N ALA A 298 13.14 2.97 -1.73
CA ALA A 298 12.15 3.58 -0.85
C ALA A 298 11.44 2.53 0.03
N ALA A 299 10.80 2.97 1.11
CA ALA A 299 10.05 2.09 2.00
C ALA A 299 8.58 1.97 1.53
N PRO A 300 7.86 0.87 1.81
CA PRO A 300 6.46 0.73 1.40
C PRO A 300 5.54 1.89 1.85
N ILE A 301 5.80 2.50 3.00
CA ILE A 301 5.04 3.65 3.51
C ILE A 301 5.20 4.92 2.64
N ASP A 302 6.27 5.00 1.85
CA ASP A 302 6.50 6.15 0.98
C ASP A 302 5.42 6.34 -0.08
N ILE A 303 4.67 5.29 -0.42
CA ILE A 303 3.52 5.38 -1.34
C ILE A 303 2.48 6.43 -0.88
N ILE A 304 2.31 6.65 0.44
CA ILE A 304 1.39 7.64 1.01
C ILE A 304 2.08 8.88 1.60
N ARG A 305 3.40 8.94 1.60
CA ARG A 305 4.12 10.08 2.15
C ARG A 305 4.24 11.21 1.13
N ARG A 306 4.23 12.44 1.63
CA ARG A 306 4.53 13.63 0.83
C ARG A 306 6.00 13.57 0.41
N PRO A 307 6.30 13.85 -0.86
CA PRO A 307 7.67 13.81 -1.39
C PRO A 307 8.56 14.84 -0.69
N LEU A 308 9.87 14.60 -0.75
CA LEU A 308 10.86 15.61 -0.39
C LEU A 308 10.96 16.67 -1.52
N PRO A 309 11.33 17.94 -1.20
CA PRO A 309 11.64 18.93 -2.22
C PRO A 309 12.69 18.42 -3.23
N GLY A 310 12.37 18.46 -4.52
CA GLY A 310 13.24 18.00 -5.61
C GLY A 310 13.27 16.48 -5.86
N GLU A 311 12.42 15.68 -5.19
CA GLU A 311 12.35 14.23 -5.41
C GLU A 311 12.00 13.84 -6.86
N ASP A 312 11.19 14.67 -7.53
CA ASP A 312 10.84 14.53 -8.96
C ASP A 312 12.05 14.56 -9.90
N SER A 313 13.19 15.10 -9.45
CA SER A 313 14.44 15.12 -10.20
C SER A 313 15.50 14.13 -9.68
N THR A 314 15.47 13.81 -8.39
CA THR A 314 16.48 12.98 -7.72
C THR A 314 16.10 11.51 -7.62
N SER A 315 14.80 11.20 -7.62
CA SER A 315 14.25 9.84 -7.59
C SER A 315 12.89 9.79 -8.32
N PRO A 316 12.85 10.10 -9.63
CA PRO A 316 11.61 10.22 -10.39
C PRO A 316 10.73 8.96 -10.36
N GLU A 317 11.33 7.77 -10.30
CA GLU A 317 10.63 6.48 -10.30
C GLU A 317 9.90 6.21 -8.97
N VAL A 318 10.46 6.68 -7.85
CA VAL A 318 9.79 6.68 -6.54
C VAL A 318 8.68 7.73 -6.53
N PHE A 319 8.98 8.95 -6.99
CA PHE A 319 8.01 10.05 -7.05
C PHE A 319 6.76 9.67 -7.86
N ALA A 320 6.92 9.02 -9.02
CA ALA A 320 5.83 8.58 -9.89
C ALA A 320 4.88 7.55 -9.24
N GLN A 321 5.32 6.85 -8.20
CA GLN A 321 4.52 5.84 -7.50
C GLN A 321 3.82 6.38 -6.25
N ARG A 322 4.14 7.59 -5.78
CA ARG A 322 3.47 8.21 -4.63
C ARG A 322 2.05 8.62 -5.00
N TYR A 323 1.09 8.39 -4.11
CA TYR A 323 -0.28 8.90 -4.29
C TYR A 323 -0.32 10.43 -4.43
N PHE A 324 0.69 11.14 -3.92
CA PHE A 324 0.86 12.57 -4.13
C PHE A 324 0.93 12.95 -5.63
N SER A 325 1.64 12.18 -6.46
CA SER A 325 1.82 12.50 -7.89
C SER A 325 0.69 11.94 -8.76
N MET A 326 0.04 10.86 -8.30
CA MET A 326 -1.07 10.19 -8.99
C MET A 326 -2.46 10.79 -8.67
N ALA A 327 -2.55 11.78 -7.79
CA ALA A 327 -3.82 12.30 -7.28
C ALA A 327 -4.58 13.16 -8.29
N SER A 328 -5.90 12.99 -8.36
CA SER A 328 -6.80 13.91 -9.02
C SER A 328 -6.95 15.23 -8.25
N LEU A 329 -6.93 15.14 -6.92
CA LEU A 329 -7.00 16.27 -5.99
C LEU A 329 -6.05 16.02 -4.82
N ARG A 330 -5.17 16.98 -4.49
CA ARG A 330 -4.33 16.93 -3.28
C ARG A 330 -4.65 18.07 -2.33
N ILE A 331 -4.75 17.74 -1.04
CA ILE A 331 -5.04 18.66 0.05
C ILE A 331 -3.85 18.64 1.01
N LEU A 332 -3.14 19.76 1.08
CA LEU A 332 -1.86 19.86 1.78
C LEU A 332 -1.93 20.96 2.84
N LEU A 333 -1.49 20.65 4.05
CA LEU A 333 -1.39 21.60 5.16
C LEU A 333 -0.01 21.52 5.81
N SER A 334 0.56 22.69 6.14
CA SER A 334 1.84 22.84 6.86
C SER A 334 1.87 24.13 7.67
N ASP A 335 2.86 24.25 8.57
CA ASP A 335 2.99 25.43 9.43
C ASP A 335 3.54 26.66 8.68
N THR A 336 4.34 26.46 7.62
CA THR A 336 4.94 27.56 6.84
C THR A 336 4.58 27.49 5.36
N GLU A 337 4.57 28.64 4.70
CA GLU A 337 4.30 28.76 3.27
C GLU A 337 5.34 27.99 2.42
N SER A 338 6.62 28.05 2.81
CA SER A 338 7.73 27.41 2.10
C SER A 338 7.66 25.88 2.09
N ASP A 339 7.08 25.26 3.13
CA ASP A 339 6.95 23.79 3.17
C ASP A 339 6.01 23.26 2.08
N LEU A 340 5.08 24.10 1.62
CA LEU A 340 4.14 23.76 0.55
C LEU A 340 4.63 24.27 -0.80
N GLY A 341 5.17 25.50 -0.85
CA GLY A 341 5.70 26.09 -2.08
C GLY A 341 6.94 25.40 -2.63
N GLY A 342 7.70 24.68 -1.80
CA GLY A 342 8.90 23.92 -2.21
C GLY A 342 8.64 22.49 -2.69
N LEU A 343 7.39 22.03 -2.72
CA LEU A 343 7.06 20.67 -3.13
C LEU A 343 7.10 20.52 -4.66
N PRO A 344 7.39 19.31 -5.17
CA PRO A 344 7.30 19.03 -6.60
C PRO A 344 5.94 19.43 -7.20
N SER A 345 6.02 20.14 -8.32
CA SER A 345 4.85 20.65 -9.05
C SER A 345 3.91 21.54 -8.22
N ALA A 346 4.42 22.25 -7.20
CA ALA A 346 3.63 23.25 -6.48
C ALA A 346 3.21 24.40 -7.42
N THR A 347 1.93 24.76 -7.37
CA THR A 347 1.32 25.76 -8.25
C THR A 347 1.27 27.15 -7.61
N ALA A 348 1.20 28.19 -8.44
CA ALA A 348 0.77 29.52 -8.00
C ALA A 348 -0.77 29.60 -7.93
N PRO A 349 -1.38 30.51 -7.15
CA PRO A 349 -0.76 31.47 -6.22
C PRO A 349 -0.20 30.80 -4.95
N ALA A 350 0.38 31.59 -4.03
CA ALA A 350 0.87 31.08 -2.75
C ALA A 350 -0.24 30.39 -1.91
N PRO A 351 0.11 29.41 -1.05
CA PRO A 351 -0.83 28.76 -0.13
C PRO A 351 -1.67 29.72 0.72
N GLN A 352 -2.93 29.34 1.00
CA GLN A 352 -3.86 30.14 1.81
C GLN A 352 -3.50 30.05 3.29
N ARG A 353 -3.30 31.21 3.93
CA ARG A 353 -3.08 31.32 5.38
C ARG A 353 -4.37 31.13 6.17
N MET A 354 -4.33 30.38 7.28
CA MET A 354 -5.52 29.95 8.04
C MET A 354 -5.67 30.60 9.42
N ASP A 355 -5.48 31.92 9.52
CA ASP A 355 -5.57 32.64 10.80
C ASP A 355 -6.38 33.94 10.79
N THR A 356 -6.82 34.40 9.61
CA THR A 356 -7.65 35.59 9.46
C THR A 356 -9.03 35.24 8.90
N GLN A 357 -9.20 35.29 7.59
CA GLN A 357 -10.46 35.07 6.89
C GLN A 357 -10.25 34.07 5.75
N ALA A 358 -11.19 33.16 5.57
CA ALA A 358 -11.24 32.21 4.47
C ALA A 358 -11.89 32.86 3.21
N PRO A 359 -11.68 32.28 2.02
CA PRO A 359 -12.29 32.75 0.77
C PRO A 359 -13.82 32.88 0.79
N ASP A 360 -14.54 32.04 1.55
CA ASP A 360 -16.00 32.16 1.76
C ASP A 360 -16.41 33.39 2.61
N GLY A 361 -15.44 34.17 3.09
CA GLY A 361 -15.65 35.32 3.97
C GLY A 361 -15.77 34.97 5.45
N THR A 362 -15.71 33.70 5.84
CA THR A 362 -15.76 33.31 7.25
C THR A 362 -14.41 33.48 7.93
N ARG A 363 -14.43 33.83 9.23
CA ARG A 363 -13.20 33.98 10.01
C ARG A 363 -12.77 32.65 10.61
N TYR A 364 -11.47 32.40 10.60
CA TYR A 364 -10.89 31.26 11.28
C TYR A 364 -11.05 31.39 12.80
N ALA A 365 -11.23 30.25 13.47
CA ALA A 365 -11.43 30.18 14.92
C ALA A 365 -10.27 30.84 15.69
N SER A 366 -10.61 31.67 16.69
CA SER A 366 -9.63 32.34 17.55
C SER A 366 -9.95 32.15 19.04
N ALA A 367 -8.90 32.19 19.87
CA ALA A 367 -8.99 31.99 21.30
C ALA A 367 -9.82 33.09 21.97
N GLY A 368 -10.77 32.69 22.82
CA GLY A 368 -11.49 33.60 23.71
C GLY A 368 -10.73 33.85 25.01
N THR A 369 -11.47 34.02 26.10
CA THR A 369 -10.92 34.34 27.43
C THR A 369 -10.57 33.09 28.25
N TRP A 370 -9.71 33.25 29.26
CA TRP A 370 -9.31 32.16 30.16
C TRP A 370 -10.48 31.52 30.91
N SER A 371 -11.48 32.33 31.29
CA SER A 371 -12.72 31.87 31.95
C SER A 371 -13.56 30.95 31.08
N GLU A 372 -13.39 31.02 29.76
CA GLU A 372 -14.07 30.14 28.79
C GLU A 372 -13.24 28.88 28.49
N GLY A 373 -12.18 28.59 29.24
CA GLY A 373 -11.38 27.37 29.08
C GLY A 373 -10.27 27.45 28.02
N PHE A 374 -10.06 28.62 27.41
CA PHE A 374 -8.89 28.86 26.55
C PHE A 374 -7.62 28.92 27.40
N ARG A 375 -6.50 28.47 26.81
CA ARG A 375 -5.19 28.42 27.45
C ARG A 375 -4.08 29.13 26.66
N SER A 376 -4.47 30.07 25.82
CA SER A 376 -3.59 30.97 25.07
C SER A 376 -4.11 32.40 25.18
N GLN A 377 -3.30 33.38 24.77
CA GLN A 377 -3.74 34.77 24.71
C GLN A 377 -5.00 34.93 23.84
N ALA A 378 -5.98 35.73 24.28
CA ALA A 378 -7.19 36.01 23.52
C ALA A 378 -6.87 36.60 22.13
N GLY A 379 -7.60 36.16 21.11
CA GLY A 379 -7.36 36.48 19.71
C GLY A 379 -6.33 35.58 19.01
N THR A 380 -5.64 34.70 19.73
CA THR A 380 -4.69 33.75 19.12
C THR A 380 -5.41 32.80 18.16
N PRO A 381 -4.92 32.61 16.92
CA PRO A 381 -5.49 31.65 15.98
C PRO A 381 -5.46 30.20 16.49
N LEU A 382 -6.59 29.50 16.36
CA LEU A 382 -6.73 28.11 16.81
C LEU A 382 -6.45 27.08 15.70
N ILE A 383 -6.63 27.47 14.44
CA ILE A 383 -6.35 26.63 13.26
C ILE A 383 -4.90 26.84 12.80
N GLY A 384 -4.58 28.04 12.31
CA GLY A 384 -3.23 28.46 11.93
C GLY A 384 -2.60 27.64 10.79
N GLY A 385 -1.40 28.06 10.39
CA GLY A 385 -0.65 27.46 9.28
C GLY A 385 -1.21 27.85 7.91
N PHE A 386 -0.90 27.03 6.91
CA PHE A 386 -1.26 27.23 5.51
C PHE A 386 -1.91 25.99 4.93
N ILE A 387 -2.83 26.19 3.98
CA ILE A 387 -3.49 25.14 3.20
C ILE A 387 -3.30 25.41 1.71
N LYS A 388 -3.10 24.33 0.95
CA LYS A 388 -3.03 24.33 -0.51
C LYS A 388 -3.86 23.17 -1.03
N VAL A 389 -4.77 23.44 -1.96
CA VAL A 389 -5.59 22.44 -2.63
C VAL A 389 -5.37 22.53 -4.13
N GLU A 390 -4.93 21.44 -4.72
CA GLU A 390 -4.51 21.42 -6.12
C GLU A 390 -5.15 20.25 -6.84
N MET A 391 -5.61 20.50 -8.06
CA MET A 391 -6.23 19.53 -8.93
C MET A 391 -5.29 19.24 -10.10
N GLN A 392 -5.13 17.97 -10.44
CA GLN A 392 -4.47 17.57 -11.67
C GLN A 392 -5.50 17.42 -12.79
N ASP A 393 -5.27 18.06 -13.93
CA ASP A 393 -6.14 17.93 -15.10
C ASP A 393 -5.79 16.71 -15.97
N ARG A 394 -6.63 16.43 -16.98
CA ARG A 394 -6.42 15.29 -17.91
C ARG A 394 -5.14 15.39 -18.76
N ASN A 395 -4.49 16.55 -18.82
CA ASN A 395 -3.17 16.72 -19.44
C ASN A 395 -2.02 16.52 -18.44
N ARG A 396 -2.33 16.06 -17.22
CA ARG A 396 -1.41 15.89 -16.09
C ARG A 396 -0.79 17.19 -15.59
N ALA A 397 -1.41 18.35 -15.88
CA ALA A 397 -0.99 19.63 -15.34
C ALA A 397 -1.70 19.92 -14.01
N TRP A 398 -0.94 20.46 -13.05
CA TRP A 398 -1.47 20.86 -11.74
C TRP A 398 -2.04 22.28 -11.79
N ASN A 399 -3.21 22.45 -11.21
CA ASN A 399 -3.94 23.72 -11.12
C ASN A 399 -4.34 23.99 -9.66
N ASP A 400 -4.16 25.22 -9.17
CA ASP A 400 -4.68 25.60 -7.86
C ASP A 400 -6.21 25.69 -7.88
N VAL A 401 -6.86 25.06 -6.91
CA VAL A 401 -8.30 25.15 -6.68
C VAL A 401 -8.61 25.52 -5.22
N THR A 402 -7.63 26.09 -4.51
CA THR A 402 -7.72 26.42 -3.08
C THR A 402 -8.84 27.40 -2.83
N GLU A 403 -8.88 28.50 -3.60
CA GLU A 403 -9.90 29.53 -3.45
C GLU A 403 -11.30 28.98 -3.74
N GLU A 404 -11.47 28.20 -4.81
CA GLU A 404 -12.74 27.61 -5.20
C GLU A 404 -13.28 26.68 -4.10
N ILE A 405 -12.47 25.74 -3.63
CA ILE A 405 -12.88 24.75 -2.62
C ILE A 405 -13.25 25.41 -1.30
N LEU A 406 -12.44 26.37 -0.82
CA LEU A 406 -12.72 27.04 0.45
C LEU A 406 -13.88 28.04 0.35
N SER A 407 -14.20 28.54 -0.86
CA SER A 407 -15.38 29.40 -1.09
C SER A 407 -16.71 28.65 -0.97
N LEU A 408 -16.69 27.31 -1.10
CA LEU A 408 -17.86 26.45 -0.84
C LEU A 408 -18.20 26.34 0.65
N GLY A 409 -17.25 26.74 1.51
CA GLY A 409 -17.40 26.79 2.95
C GLY A 409 -16.32 26.01 3.71
N ILE A 410 -15.97 26.48 4.91
CA ILE A 410 -14.96 25.81 5.77
C ILE A 410 -15.45 25.30 7.14
N ALA A 411 -16.72 25.51 7.49
CA ALA A 411 -17.24 25.23 8.83
C ALA A 411 -18.29 24.11 8.84
N GLY A 412 -18.19 23.25 9.87
CA GLY A 412 -19.18 22.22 10.18
C GLY A 412 -20.16 22.63 11.27
N ARG A 413 -21.26 21.88 11.34
CA ARG A 413 -22.33 22.06 12.34
C ARG A 413 -21.87 21.98 13.80
N ASN A 414 -22.69 22.57 14.67
CA ASN A 414 -22.66 22.41 16.12
C ASN A 414 -22.97 20.96 16.55
N LEU A 415 -22.25 20.45 17.56
CA LEU A 415 -22.43 19.09 18.10
C LEU A 415 -23.24 19.03 19.41
N GLY A 416 -23.67 20.18 19.93
CA GLY A 416 -24.35 20.35 21.21
C GLY A 416 -25.88 20.50 21.14
N GLY A 417 -26.48 20.53 19.95
CA GLY A 417 -27.95 20.52 19.76
C GLY A 417 -28.51 21.51 18.74
N TYR A 418 -27.71 22.44 18.21
CA TYR A 418 -28.14 23.37 17.15
C TYR A 418 -27.77 22.83 15.77
N VAL A 419 -28.58 21.94 15.22
CA VAL A 419 -28.24 21.20 13.97
C VAL A 419 -28.05 22.07 12.71
N SER A 420 -28.48 23.34 12.71
CA SER A 420 -28.40 24.24 11.56
C SER A 420 -27.38 25.37 11.68
N CYS A 421 -26.63 25.47 12.79
CA CYS A 421 -25.74 26.60 13.05
C CYS A 421 -24.30 26.34 12.61
N GLY A 422 -23.71 27.33 11.92
CA GLY A 422 -22.34 27.31 11.40
C GLY A 422 -22.04 26.19 10.41
N ASP A 423 -23.06 25.47 9.92
CA ASP A 423 -22.88 24.43 8.93
C ASP A 423 -22.86 25.03 7.53
N HIS A 424 -21.78 24.77 6.79
CA HIS A 424 -21.70 25.10 5.38
C HIS A 424 -22.08 23.85 4.56
N PRO A 425 -23.29 23.80 3.98
CA PRO A 425 -23.83 22.56 3.41
C PRO A 425 -23.09 22.09 2.15
N ASN A 426 -22.39 23.00 1.46
CA ASN A 426 -21.58 22.68 0.27
C ASN A 426 -20.08 22.55 0.59
N ALA A 427 -19.66 22.71 1.86
CA ALA A 427 -18.27 22.58 2.23
C ALA A 427 -17.75 21.18 1.86
N VAL A 428 -16.71 21.14 1.04
CA VAL A 428 -15.98 19.90 0.72
C VAL A 428 -14.98 19.60 1.85
N ILE A 429 -14.30 20.63 2.34
CA ILE A 429 -13.30 20.56 3.41
C ILE A 429 -13.78 21.43 4.58
N ARG A 430 -13.90 20.85 5.78
CA ARG A 430 -14.18 21.61 6.99
C ARG A 430 -12.98 21.60 7.93
N LEU A 431 -12.52 22.80 8.27
CA LEU A 431 -11.34 23.05 9.12
C LEU A 431 -11.73 23.37 10.57
N GLN A 432 -12.98 23.79 10.77
CA GLN A 432 -13.53 24.18 12.06
C GLN A 432 -15.00 23.81 12.14
N ARG A 433 -15.58 24.00 13.33
CA ARG A 433 -17.01 23.80 13.57
C ARG A 433 -17.56 24.85 14.50
N PHE A 434 -18.87 25.03 14.46
CA PHE A 434 -19.55 25.92 15.39
C PHE A 434 -19.41 25.42 16.84
N LYS A 435 -19.17 26.35 17.79
CA LYS A 435 -18.98 26.02 19.20
C LYS A 435 -20.25 25.44 19.82
N ASP A 436 -20.10 24.55 20.79
CA ASP A 436 -21.22 23.85 21.43
C ASP A 436 -22.06 24.73 22.34
N ASP A 437 -21.41 25.66 23.04
CA ASP A 437 -21.96 26.46 24.14
C ASP A 437 -22.45 27.84 23.67
N ALA A 438 -22.69 28.00 22.37
CA ALA A 438 -23.28 29.21 21.83
C ALA A 438 -24.71 29.40 22.37
N SER A 439 -24.99 30.61 22.86
CA SER A 439 -26.33 31.01 23.32
C SER A 439 -27.28 31.39 22.17
N SER A 440 -26.75 31.58 20.96
CA SER A 440 -27.51 31.91 19.74
C SER A 440 -26.71 31.57 18.48
N CYS A 441 -27.41 31.37 17.36
CA CYS A 441 -26.83 31.09 16.04
C CYS A 441 -26.20 32.37 15.45
N LYS A 442 -24.88 32.52 15.52
CA LYS A 442 -24.16 33.72 15.02
C LYS A 442 -22.93 33.31 14.22
N ASN A 443 -23.04 33.32 12.89
CA ASN A 443 -21.99 32.82 11.99
C ASN A 443 -20.95 33.90 11.60
N ASP A 444 -20.84 34.99 12.35
CA ASP A 444 -20.18 36.24 11.92
C ASP A 444 -18.87 36.58 12.66
N SER A 445 -18.38 35.72 13.57
CA SER A 445 -17.16 36.02 14.33
C SER A 445 -16.27 34.81 14.61
N ALA A 446 -14.96 35.05 14.68
CA ALA A 446 -13.93 34.03 14.95
C ALA A 446 -14.13 33.30 16.31
N GLY A 447 -14.67 33.99 17.32
CA GLY A 447 -14.92 33.42 18.65
C GLY A 447 -16.16 32.51 18.74
N ASN A 448 -16.87 32.29 17.64
CA ASN A 448 -18.01 31.38 17.57
C ASN A 448 -17.65 29.99 17.06
N PHE A 449 -16.39 29.77 16.66
CA PHE A 449 -15.91 28.51 16.12
C PHE A 449 -14.85 27.88 17.02
N TRP A 450 -14.81 26.54 17.00
CA TRP A 450 -13.76 25.74 17.62
C TRP A 450 -13.09 24.86 16.56
N PRO A 451 -11.83 24.44 16.80
CA PRO A 451 -11.20 23.45 15.94
C PRO A 451 -11.97 22.13 15.93
N ASN A 452 -11.85 21.41 14.82
CA ASN A 452 -12.29 20.03 14.70
C ASN A 452 -11.36 19.12 15.49
N VAL A 453 -11.92 18.43 16.48
CA VAL A 453 -11.16 17.63 17.43
C VAL A 453 -12.01 16.51 18.02
N LEU A 454 -11.43 15.33 18.15
CA LEU A 454 -12.01 14.15 18.79
C LEU A 454 -11.03 13.58 19.81
N TYR A 455 -11.54 12.77 20.74
CA TYR A 455 -10.70 12.01 21.66
C TYR A 455 -10.60 10.55 21.22
N ASP A 456 -9.40 10.14 20.81
CA ASP A 456 -9.05 8.75 20.60
C ASP A 456 -8.46 8.18 21.90
N THR A 457 -9.27 7.35 22.59
CA THR A 457 -8.87 6.71 23.85
C THR A 457 -7.67 5.79 23.67
N ARG A 458 -7.50 5.14 22.51
CA ARG A 458 -6.36 4.25 22.26
C ARG A 458 -5.07 5.04 22.21
N GLU A 459 -5.11 6.18 21.55
CA GLU A 459 -3.99 7.10 21.39
C GLU A 459 -3.64 7.86 22.69
N GLY A 460 -4.61 8.03 23.59
CA GLY A 460 -4.40 8.69 24.88
C GLY A 460 -3.95 7.78 26.02
N ASN A 461 -4.51 6.58 26.11
CA ASN A 461 -4.26 5.68 27.23
C ASN A 461 -2.97 4.86 27.00
N PRO A 462 -2.03 4.79 27.96
CA PRO A 462 -0.91 3.86 27.85
C PRO A 462 -1.33 2.41 28.12
N ARG A 463 -2.35 2.21 28.97
CA ARG A 463 -2.92 0.91 29.37
C ARG A 463 -4.45 0.99 29.46
N ASP A 464 -5.12 -0.15 29.33
CA ASP A 464 -6.59 -0.24 29.42
C ASP A 464 -7.07 -0.46 30.86
N ASN A 465 -6.65 0.42 31.77
CA ASN A 465 -6.91 0.33 33.21
C ASN A 465 -7.26 1.66 33.86
N VAL A 466 -7.60 2.68 33.07
CA VAL A 466 -8.04 3.97 33.60
C VAL A 466 -9.46 3.81 34.17
N SER A 467 -9.76 4.45 35.30
CA SER A 467 -11.10 4.43 35.88
C SER A 467 -12.14 4.91 34.85
N THR A 468 -13.23 4.15 34.65
CA THR A 468 -14.33 4.56 33.76
C THR A 468 -15.11 5.79 34.28
N ASN A 469 -14.83 6.24 35.50
CA ASN A 469 -15.38 7.47 36.08
C ASN A 469 -14.44 8.68 35.92
N GLU A 470 -13.21 8.46 35.43
CA GLU A 470 -12.32 9.56 35.05
C GLU A 470 -12.92 10.28 33.84
N SER A 471 -13.04 11.61 33.94
CA SER A 471 -13.61 12.46 32.89
C SER A 471 -12.57 13.38 32.24
N ALA A 472 -11.35 13.41 32.75
CA ALA A 472 -10.24 14.13 32.12
C ALA A 472 -9.60 13.27 31.03
N ALA A 473 -9.41 13.85 29.86
CA ALA A 473 -8.75 13.23 28.71
C ALA A 473 -7.24 13.45 28.75
N PHE A 474 -6.46 12.45 28.31
CA PHE A 474 -5.02 12.61 28.09
C PHE A 474 -4.73 13.40 26.81
N LEU A 475 -3.80 14.35 26.83
CA LEU A 475 -3.48 15.16 25.64
C LEU A 475 -3.02 14.34 24.44
N GLY A 476 -2.37 13.19 24.67
CA GLY A 476 -1.95 12.26 23.63
C GLY A 476 -3.11 11.69 22.81
N GLY A 477 -4.33 11.62 23.36
CA GLY A 477 -5.51 11.16 22.63
C GLY A 477 -6.31 12.28 21.97
N VAL A 478 -5.91 13.54 22.10
CA VAL A 478 -6.62 14.69 21.51
C VAL A 478 -6.18 14.81 20.05
N MET A 479 -7.03 14.32 19.15
CA MET A 479 -6.75 14.27 17.71
C MET A 479 -7.46 15.41 17.00
N HIS A 480 -6.70 16.36 16.46
CA HIS A 480 -7.21 17.44 15.62
C HIS A 480 -7.30 16.93 14.18
N TYR A 481 -8.41 17.21 13.51
CA TYR A 481 -8.64 16.66 12.17
C TYR A 481 -9.15 17.69 11.17
N VAL A 482 -8.91 17.41 9.90
CA VAL A 482 -9.64 18.03 8.79
C VAL A 482 -10.78 17.09 8.41
N GLU A 483 -11.98 17.61 8.24
CA GLU A 483 -13.12 16.82 7.80
C GLU A 483 -13.27 16.94 6.27
N LEU A 484 -13.40 15.81 5.59
CA LEU A 484 -13.68 15.71 4.16
C LEU A 484 -15.08 15.13 3.97
N ASP A 485 -15.96 15.94 3.39
CA ASP A 485 -17.32 15.55 3.05
C ASP A 485 -17.32 14.83 1.69
N VAL A 486 -17.39 13.50 1.72
CA VAL A 486 -17.24 12.66 0.53
C VAL A 486 -18.40 12.86 -0.45
N GLY A 487 -19.60 13.15 0.07
CA GLY A 487 -20.77 13.47 -0.74
C GLY A 487 -20.56 14.77 -1.53
N ASN A 488 -20.10 15.82 -0.85
CA ASN A 488 -19.80 17.10 -1.51
C ASN A 488 -18.60 17.03 -2.45
N LEU A 489 -17.55 16.29 -2.08
CA LEU A 489 -16.42 16.02 -2.97
C LEU A 489 -16.90 15.38 -4.29
N ALA A 490 -17.78 14.38 -4.20
CA ALA A 490 -18.34 13.73 -5.37
C ALA A 490 -19.18 14.70 -6.23
N ARG A 491 -19.96 15.59 -5.59
CA ARG A 491 -20.70 16.66 -6.29
C ARG A 491 -19.75 17.64 -7.00
N TRP A 492 -18.59 17.93 -6.40
CA TRP A 492 -17.58 18.82 -6.97
C TRP A 492 -16.93 18.22 -8.22
N PHE A 493 -16.54 16.94 -8.19
CA PHE A 493 -16.04 16.25 -9.39
C PHE A 493 -17.06 16.20 -10.54
N ARG A 494 -18.36 16.15 -10.21
CA ARG A 494 -19.45 16.23 -11.21
C ARG A 494 -19.80 17.65 -11.66
N GLY A 495 -19.17 18.69 -11.10
CA GLY A 495 -19.47 20.10 -11.42
C GLY A 495 -20.83 20.59 -10.91
N GLU A 496 -21.43 19.89 -9.95
CA GLU A 496 -22.70 20.32 -9.32
C GLU A 496 -22.47 21.43 -8.28
N ILE A 497 -21.26 21.47 -7.71
CA ILE A 497 -20.75 22.56 -6.88
C ILE A 497 -19.33 22.87 -7.36
N GLY A 498 -18.95 24.14 -7.41
CA GLY A 498 -17.70 24.53 -8.08
C GLY A 498 -17.75 24.32 -9.60
N GLY A 499 -16.64 24.58 -10.28
CA GLY A 499 -16.52 24.48 -11.74
C GLY A 499 -15.36 23.61 -12.21
N SER A 500 -14.25 23.62 -11.46
CA SER A 500 -13.00 23.00 -11.92
C SER A 500 -13.02 21.47 -11.88
N GLY A 501 -13.79 20.87 -10.96
CA GLY A 501 -13.74 19.42 -10.70
C GLY A 501 -14.03 18.51 -11.91
N THR A 502 -14.80 18.98 -12.90
CA THR A 502 -15.10 18.21 -14.12
C THR A 502 -13.88 18.00 -15.05
N GLY A 503 -12.84 18.82 -14.87
CA GLY A 503 -11.57 18.73 -15.59
C GLY A 503 -10.53 17.85 -14.90
N ALA A 504 -10.81 17.36 -13.69
CA ALA A 504 -9.89 16.53 -12.92
C ALA A 504 -9.59 15.21 -13.65
N ILE A 505 -8.34 14.75 -13.57
CA ILE A 505 -7.90 13.49 -14.14
C ILE A 505 -8.63 12.30 -13.51
N ASP A 506 -9.10 11.39 -14.37
CA ASP A 506 -10.00 10.28 -14.04
C ASP A 506 -9.56 8.95 -14.69
N GLU A 507 -8.27 8.80 -15.03
CA GLU A 507 -7.70 7.65 -15.78
C GLU A 507 -8.17 6.27 -15.29
N THR A 508 -8.25 6.06 -13.96
CA THR A 508 -8.79 4.84 -13.35
C THR A 508 -9.93 5.13 -12.37
N GLY A 509 -10.55 6.32 -12.49
CA GLY A 509 -11.37 6.97 -11.47
C GLY A 509 -10.57 8.02 -10.68
N TYR A 510 -11.12 8.50 -9.56
CA TYR A 510 -10.60 9.65 -8.84
C TYR A 510 -9.74 9.26 -7.63
N VAL A 511 -8.64 9.98 -7.45
CA VAL A 511 -7.74 9.83 -6.30
C VAL A 511 -7.68 11.14 -5.53
N VAL A 512 -7.93 11.09 -4.22
CA VAL A 512 -7.70 12.21 -3.31
C VAL A 512 -6.52 11.92 -2.40
N TYR A 513 -5.53 12.81 -2.40
CA TYR A 513 -4.38 12.74 -1.51
C TYR A 513 -4.48 13.78 -0.40
N PHE A 514 -4.24 13.39 0.85
CA PHE A 514 -4.28 14.29 2.02
C PHE A 514 -3.02 14.20 2.87
N SER A 515 -2.47 15.36 3.25
CA SER A 515 -1.34 15.45 4.17
C SER A 515 -1.41 16.73 5.00
N ASP A 516 -1.57 16.59 6.32
CA ASP A 516 -1.42 17.67 7.31
C ASP A 516 -0.17 17.42 8.15
N ARG A 517 0.86 18.25 7.95
CA ARG A 517 2.13 18.22 8.70
C ARG A 517 2.28 19.42 9.64
N ARG A 518 1.21 20.18 9.89
CA ARG A 518 1.24 21.24 10.92
C ARG A 518 1.59 20.63 12.27
N THR A 519 2.44 21.33 13.02
CA THR A 519 3.05 20.90 14.29
C THR A 519 4.01 19.70 14.22
N ASN A 520 4.31 19.16 13.04
CA ASN A 520 5.29 18.09 12.85
C ASN A 520 6.67 18.67 12.51
N ARG A 521 7.55 18.88 13.50
CA ARG A 521 8.99 18.98 13.21
C ARG A 521 9.84 18.29 14.24
N ASP A 522 10.95 17.76 13.75
CA ASP A 522 12.09 17.31 14.55
C ASP A 522 12.86 18.50 15.18
N PRO A 523 13.88 18.23 16.01
CA PRO A 523 14.75 19.27 16.58
C PRO A 523 15.54 20.08 15.55
N SER A 524 15.72 19.58 14.33
CA SER A 524 16.35 20.28 13.21
C SER A 524 15.37 21.17 12.41
N GLY A 525 14.10 21.20 12.79
CA GLY A 525 13.08 21.99 12.11
C GLY A 525 12.60 21.39 10.80
N ARG A 526 12.76 20.08 10.56
CA ARG A 526 12.28 19.37 9.36
C ARG A 526 10.95 18.67 9.63
N GLU A 527 10.04 18.66 8.65
CA GLU A 527 8.84 17.82 8.73
C GLU A 527 9.22 16.35 8.47
N THR A 528 8.81 15.45 9.38
CA THR A 528 9.19 14.04 9.36
C THR A 528 8.09 13.08 8.93
N ALA A 529 6.83 13.53 8.91
CA ALA A 529 5.62 12.70 8.77
C ALA A 529 5.37 11.71 9.92
N GLU A 530 6.06 11.87 11.05
CA GLU A 530 6.04 10.92 12.17
C GLU A 530 5.59 11.60 13.46
N TYR A 531 4.90 10.86 14.35
CA TYR A 531 4.52 11.41 15.66
C TYR A 531 5.75 11.93 16.41
N GLY A 532 6.87 11.20 16.30
CA GLY A 532 8.14 11.56 16.92
C GLY A 532 8.20 11.25 18.41
N PHE A 533 7.24 10.48 18.91
CA PHE A 533 7.25 9.97 20.27
C PHE A 533 7.00 8.47 20.23
N GLU A 534 8.06 7.73 20.52
CA GLU A 534 8.14 6.28 20.37
C GLU A 534 8.12 5.53 21.70
N ASP A 535 8.35 6.23 22.81
CA ASP A 535 8.40 5.66 24.16
C ASP A 535 6.98 5.35 24.69
N PHE A 536 6.34 4.31 24.15
CA PHE A 536 4.93 3.95 24.39
C PHE A 536 4.69 2.47 24.76
N VAL A 537 5.65 1.57 24.56
CA VAL A 537 5.53 0.14 24.91
C VAL A 537 5.74 -0.01 26.41
N ASN A 538 6.90 0.40 26.89
CA ASN A 538 7.27 0.46 28.30
C ASN A 538 7.00 -0.85 29.06
N SER A 539 7.55 -1.96 28.58
CA SER A 539 7.31 -3.29 29.16
C SER A 539 7.76 -3.39 30.62
N GLY A 540 8.83 -2.67 30.99
CA GLY A 540 9.34 -2.57 32.36
C GLY A 540 8.36 -1.90 33.35
N ASN A 541 7.46 -1.05 32.85
CA ASN A 541 6.42 -0.37 33.64
C ASN A 541 5.04 -0.97 33.34
N ALA A 542 4.91 -2.29 33.36
CA ALA A 542 3.71 -3.01 32.92
C ALA A 542 2.39 -2.43 33.45
N ALA A 543 2.30 -2.06 34.73
CA ALA A 543 1.08 -1.56 35.36
C ALA A 543 0.58 -0.21 34.80
N THR A 544 1.47 0.71 34.45
CA THR A 544 1.11 2.08 34.04
C THR A 544 1.43 2.39 32.60
N GLY A 545 2.38 1.67 31.99
CA GLY A 545 2.95 2.00 30.68
C GLY A 545 3.59 3.38 30.64
N SER A 546 4.16 3.81 31.77
CA SER A 546 4.82 5.10 31.86
C SER A 546 6.14 5.10 31.07
N PRO A 547 6.41 6.15 30.29
CA PRO A 547 7.66 6.32 29.54
C PRO A 547 8.91 6.14 30.40
N ASP A 548 9.88 5.38 29.92
CA ASP A 548 11.09 4.99 30.66
C ASP A 548 12.41 5.43 29.99
N GLY A 549 12.33 5.99 28.78
CA GLY A 549 13.45 6.50 28.01
C GLY A 549 14.38 5.42 27.43
N ARG A 550 13.94 4.17 27.33
CA ARG A 550 14.71 3.04 26.78
C ARG A 550 14.05 2.56 25.50
N LEU A 551 14.84 2.38 24.45
CA LEU A 551 14.33 1.84 23.19
C LEU A 551 13.98 0.36 23.34
N GLU A 552 12.72 0.02 23.07
CA GLU A 552 12.27 -1.35 22.81
C GLU A 552 12.06 -1.57 21.29
N GLU A 553 12.22 -2.81 20.80
CA GLU A 553 12.15 -3.09 19.35
C GLU A 553 10.84 -2.63 18.68
N ALA A 554 9.72 -2.71 19.42
CA ALA A 554 8.42 -2.28 18.93
C ALA A 554 8.20 -0.76 18.96
N GLU A 555 9.10 -0.02 19.60
CA GLU A 555 9.06 1.45 19.67
C GLU A 555 9.74 2.10 18.47
N ASP A 556 10.71 1.43 17.84
CA ASP A 556 11.40 1.87 16.62
C ASP A 556 10.48 1.76 15.37
N VAL A 557 9.48 2.65 15.26
CA VAL A 557 8.47 2.56 14.20
C VAL A 557 9.01 2.93 12.82
N ASN A 558 10.16 3.62 12.75
CA ASN A 558 10.82 3.98 11.50
C ASN A 558 12.02 3.07 11.14
N GLY A 559 12.51 2.25 12.06
CA GLY A 559 13.59 1.28 11.84
C GLY A 559 15.00 1.87 11.88
N ASN A 560 15.19 3.02 12.55
CA ASN A 560 16.46 3.74 12.56
C ASN A 560 17.39 3.37 13.73
N GLY A 561 16.92 2.55 14.69
CA GLY A 561 17.66 2.10 15.86
C GLY A 561 17.83 3.15 16.97
N LEU A 562 17.07 4.24 16.93
CA LEU A 562 17.04 5.33 17.91
C LEU A 562 15.65 5.45 18.53
N LEU A 563 15.58 6.01 19.74
CA LEU A 563 14.30 6.34 20.38
C LEU A 563 13.96 7.79 20.10
N GLU A 564 12.91 8.05 19.33
CA GLU A 564 12.43 9.41 19.13
C GLU A 564 11.54 9.91 20.28
N ASP A 565 11.84 11.11 20.79
CA ASP A 565 11.08 11.72 21.90
C ASP A 565 10.55 13.13 21.60
N TYR A 566 10.87 13.73 20.46
CA TYR A 566 10.55 15.12 20.14
C TYR A 566 9.03 15.39 20.06
N GLY A 567 8.23 14.38 19.73
CA GLY A 567 6.77 14.42 19.65
C GLY A 567 6.06 14.65 21.00
N ARG A 568 6.76 14.43 22.13
CA ARG A 568 6.25 14.69 23.48
C ARG A 568 6.43 16.15 23.93
N ILE A 569 7.19 16.94 23.17
CA ILE A 569 7.50 18.33 23.49
C ILE A 569 6.42 19.24 22.89
N PRO A 570 5.73 20.06 23.71
CA PRO A 570 4.61 20.86 23.22
C PRO A 570 5.08 22.06 22.39
N ARG A 571 4.36 22.35 21.30
CA ARG A 571 4.49 23.60 20.53
C ARG A 571 3.51 24.65 21.04
N LEU A 572 4.05 25.65 21.71
CA LEU A 572 3.26 26.62 22.47
C LEU A 572 2.83 27.82 21.62
N PRO A 573 1.53 28.19 21.62
CA PRO A 573 1.13 29.54 21.18
C PRO A 573 1.58 30.66 22.14
N PRO A 574 1.51 31.92 21.69
CA PRO A 574 1.68 33.08 22.56
C PRO A 574 0.75 33.05 23.78
N GLY A 575 1.31 33.36 24.95
CA GLY A 575 0.56 33.41 26.22
C GLY A 575 0.02 32.07 26.67
N SER A 576 0.65 30.95 26.29
CA SER A 576 0.30 29.61 26.79
C SER A 576 0.33 29.54 28.32
N ALA A 577 -0.67 28.91 28.94
CA ALA A 577 -0.65 28.66 30.39
C ALA A 577 -1.22 27.30 30.78
N ALA A 578 -0.93 26.89 32.01
CA ALA A 578 -1.30 25.60 32.58
C ALA A 578 -2.79 25.25 32.37
N PRO A 579 -3.12 24.00 32.03
CA PRO A 579 -2.21 22.85 31.87
C PRO A 579 -1.60 22.73 30.45
N LEU A 580 -1.75 23.73 29.57
CA LEU A 580 -1.25 23.71 28.18
C LEU A 580 0.00 24.60 28.03
N ASP A 581 0.97 24.42 28.91
CA ASP A 581 2.25 25.15 28.92
C ASP A 581 3.45 24.22 28.60
N GLY A 582 4.69 24.69 28.81
CA GLY A 582 5.90 23.92 28.51
C GLY A 582 6.04 22.61 29.31
N THR A 583 5.26 22.42 30.37
CA THR A 583 5.23 21.19 31.16
C THR A 583 4.25 20.16 30.62
N ALA A 584 3.39 20.53 29.66
CA ALA A 584 2.44 19.62 29.05
C ALA A 584 3.16 18.45 28.36
N ARG A 585 2.62 17.25 28.53
CA ARG A 585 3.09 16.00 27.91
C ARG A 585 1.89 15.22 27.35
N PRO A 586 2.10 14.20 26.50
CA PRO A 586 1.01 13.36 26.02
C PRO A 586 0.17 12.74 27.15
N TRP A 587 0.77 12.44 28.30
CA TRP A 587 0.08 11.91 29.48
C TRP A 587 -0.49 12.98 30.44
N THR A 588 -0.41 14.27 30.09
CA THR A 588 -1.09 15.32 30.87
C THR A 588 -2.61 15.19 30.69
N LYS A 589 -3.35 15.14 31.80
CA LYS A 589 -4.81 15.11 31.80
C LYS A 589 -5.41 16.51 31.74
N VAL A 590 -6.45 16.67 30.93
CA VAL A 590 -7.19 17.94 30.78
C VAL A 590 -8.70 17.70 30.75
N SER A 591 -9.47 18.70 31.18
CA SER A 591 -10.93 18.64 31.06
C SER A 591 -11.38 18.65 29.60
N ALA A 592 -12.59 18.11 29.34
CA ALA A 592 -13.24 18.19 28.03
C ALA A 592 -13.31 19.62 27.48
N SER A 593 -13.52 20.61 28.36
CA SER A 593 -13.56 22.02 27.96
C SER A 593 -12.22 22.49 27.40
N ILE A 594 -11.11 22.17 28.07
CA ILE A 594 -9.77 22.56 27.64
C ILE A 594 -9.37 21.80 26.36
N ALA A 595 -9.60 20.49 26.29
CA ALA A 595 -9.20 19.68 25.15
C ALA A 595 -9.87 20.11 23.83
N ARG A 596 -11.12 20.56 23.88
CA ARG A 596 -11.94 20.82 22.70
C ARG A 596 -11.80 22.22 22.12
N ARG A 597 -11.39 23.19 22.95
CA ARG A 597 -11.38 24.62 22.61
C ARG A 597 -10.02 25.10 22.13
N ASN A 598 -8.95 24.39 22.49
CA ASN A 598 -7.59 24.85 22.29
C ASN A 598 -6.95 24.22 21.05
N ARG A 599 -5.96 24.92 20.52
CA ARG A 599 -5.14 24.44 19.40
C ARG A 599 -4.27 23.24 19.79
N PRO A 600 -3.80 22.44 18.82
CA PRO A 600 -2.92 21.32 19.11
C PRO A 600 -1.56 21.81 19.62
N LEU A 601 -1.05 21.10 20.63
CA LEU A 601 0.32 21.25 21.15
C LEU A 601 1.28 20.23 20.52
N PHE A 602 0.79 19.03 20.25
CA PHE A 602 1.56 17.93 19.69
C PHE A 602 1.17 17.70 18.24
N PHE A 603 1.98 16.93 17.51
CA PHE A 603 1.59 16.45 16.20
C PHE A 603 0.56 15.32 16.34
N ARG A 604 -0.71 15.69 16.43
CA ARG A 604 -1.86 14.77 16.47
C ARG A 604 -2.89 15.21 15.45
N ARG A 605 -2.58 14.93 14.18
CA ARG A 605 -3.36 15.30 13.00
C ARG A 605 -4.02 14.09 12.36
N ALA A 606 -5.20 14.28 11.79
CA ALA A 606 -5.94 13.24 11.11
C ALA A 606 -6.85 13.79 10.00
N LEU A 607 -7.32 12.89 9.15
CA LEU A 607 -8.40 13.12 8.21
C LEU A 607 -9.66 12.40 8.72
N LYS A 608 -10.82 13.05 8.63
CA LYS A 608 -12.11 12.43 8.95
C LYS A 608 -13.01 12.45 7.73
N LEU A 609 -13.41 11.27 7.26
CA LEU A 609 -14.35 11.10 6.16
C LEU A 609 -15.77 11.04 6.70
N VAL A 610 -16.65 11.87 6.15
CA VAL A 610 -18.07 11.93 6.51
C VAL A 610 -18.94 11.89 5.26
N ASN A 611 -20.23 11.59 5.45
CA ASN A 611 -21.25 11.62 4.39
C ASN A 611 -20.90 10.76 3.17
N GLY A 612 -20.20 9.63 3.39
CA GLY A 612 -19.78 8.71 2.35
C GLY A 612 -20.78 7.60 2.01
N ALA A 613 -22.01 7.61 2.56
CA ALA A 613 -22.96 6.51 2.42
C ALA A 613 -23.32 6.19 0.95
N SER A 614 -23.44 7.23 0.13
CA SER A 614 -23.68 7.13 -1.31
C SER A 614 -22.60 7.91 -2.05
N ILE A 615 -21.78 7.21 -2.83
CA ILE A 615 -20.74 7.81 -3.67
C ILE A 615 -21.19 7.67 -5.12
N ASN A 616 -21.29 8.78 -5.83
CA ASN A 616 -21.61 8.81 -7.26
C ASN A 616 -20.55 9.69 -7.93
N LEU A 617 -19.74 9.16 -8.84
CA LEU A 617 -18.71 9.95 -9.50
C LEU A 617 -18.95 10.06 -11.01
N GLY A 618 -20.17 9.75 -11.45
CA GLY A 618 -20.45 9.51 -12.87
C GLY A 618 -19.88 8.18 -13.34
N THR A 619 -19.80 8.02 -14.66
CA THR A 619 -19.30 6.81 -15.32
C THR A 619 -18.26 7.17 -16.37
N ASN A 620 -17.33 6.26 -16.64
CA ASN A 620 -16.40 6.39 -17.75
C ASN A 620 -17.10 6.20 -19.12
N THR A 621 -16.34 6.25 -20.21
CA THR A 621 -16.83 6.08 -21.59
C THR A 621 -17.46 4.72 -21.86
N GLU A 622 -17.17 3.71 -21.03
CA GLU A 622 -17.71 2.35 -21.13
C GLU A 622 -18.95 2.15 -20.22
N GLY A 623 -19.40 3.19 -19.52
CA GLY A 623 -20.53 3.14 -18.60
C GLY A 623 -20.21 2.53 -17.23
N ILE A 624 -18.94 2.28 -16.92
CA ILE A 624 -18.49 1.79 -15.62
C ILE A 624 -18.43 2.97 -14.63
N PRO A 625 -19.03 2.87 -13.43
CA PRO A 625 -18.93 3.92 -12.41
C PRO A 625 -17.48 4.26 -12.04
N HIS A 626 -17.15 5.55 -11.99
CA HIS A 626 -15.83 5.98 -11.54
C HIS A 626 -15.62 5.62 -10.05
N GLY A 627 -14.47 5.02 -9.75
CA GLY A 627 -14.07 4.70 -8.38
C GLY A 627 -13.50 5.89 -7.61
N LEU A 628 -13.32 5.72 -6.29
CA LEU A 628 -12.69 6.69 -5.39
C LEU A 628 -11.62 6.03 -4.50
N THR A 629 -10.38 6.49 -4.61
CA THR A 629 -9.32 6.19 -3.64
C THR A 629 -9.00 7.43 -2.81
N VAL A 630 -9.04 7.32 -1.49
CA VAL A 630 -8.55 8.35 -0.57
C VAL A 630 -7.25 7.87 0.07
N ALA A 631 -6.15 8.52 -0.29
CA ALA A 631 -4.83 8.26 0.26
C ALA A 631 -4.44 9.37 1.25
N SER A 632 -3.94 9.00 2.42
CA SER A 632 -3.52 9.95 3.44
C SER A 632 -2.25 9.53 4.13
N GLU A 633 -1.32 10.46 4.32
CA GLU A 633 -0.18 10.26 5.20
C GLU A 633 -0.60 10.20 6.68
N ASN A 634 -1.75 10.80 7.03
CA ASN A 634 -2.25 10.85 8.39
C ASN A 634 -3.20 9.68 8.68
N ALA A 635 -3.54 9.51 9.96
CA ALA A 635 -4.61 8.58 10.35
C ALA A 635 -5.97 9.05 9.80
N VAL A 636 -6.81 8.09 9.39
CA VAL A 636 -8.13 8.34 8.81
C VAL A 636 -9.23 7.77 9.72
N TYR A 637 -10.21 8.60 10.03
CA TYR A 637 -11.45 8.21 10.68
C TYR A 637 -12.59 8.18 9.64
N ILE A 638 -13.33 7.08 9.55
CA ILE A 638 -14.50 6.98 8.66
C ILE A 638 -15.76 6.96 9.50
N GLN A 639 -16.58 8.02 9.41
CA GLN A 639 -17.81 8.14 10.18
C GLN A 639 -19.05 7.83 9.36
N GLY A 640 -19.90 6.96 9.93
CA GLY A 640 -21.19 6.58 9.36
C GLY A 640 -21.07 5.51 8.28
N HIS A 641 -22.14 5.27 7.53
CA HIS A 641 -22.05 4.34 6.40
C HIS A 641 -21.09 4.90 5.35
N TYR A 642 -20.35 4.02 4.68
CA TYR A 642 -19.39 4.39 3.67
C TYR A 642 -19.47 3.45 2.46
N ASN A 643 -19.76 4.03 1.29
CA ASN A 643 -19.95 3.35 0.01
C ASN A 643 -20.97 2.19 0.08
N ALA A 644 -21.90 2.32 1.02
CA ALA A 644 -22.98 1.41 1.34
C ALA A 644 -24.02 2.23 2.10
N ASN A 645 -25.30 1.90 1.97
CA ASN A 645 -26.36 2.68 2.61
C ASN A 645 -27.34 1.75 3.33
N GLY A 646 -27.01 1.40 4.58
CA GLY A 646 -27.78 0.44 5.40
C GLY A 646 -27.84 -0.99 4.85
N SER A 647 -27.23 -1.25 3.70
CA SER A 647 -27.10 -2.56 3.05
C SER A 647 -26.00 -2.51 1.99
N PHE A 648 -25.54 -3.67 1.54
CA PHE A 648 -24.61 -3.79 0.42
C PHE A 648 -25.29 -3.86 -0.97
N GLY A 649 -26.62 -3.69 -1.03
CA GLY A 649 -27.38 -3.69 -2.28
C GLY A 649 -27.56 -2.30 -2.90
N ALA A 650 -27.16 -1.24 -2.20
CA ALA A 650 -27.21 0.12 -2.72
C ALA A 650 -26.16 0.36 -3.82
N PRO A 651 -26.37 1.37 -4.70
CA PRO A 651 -25.33 1.81 -5.63
C PRO A 651 -24.03 2.14 -4.88
N HIS A 652 -22.92 1.68 -5.44
CA HIS A 652 -21.58 1.81 -4.89
C HIS A 652 -20.58 1.95 -6.04
N VAL A 653 -19.37 2.35 -5.70
CA VAL A 653 -18.24 2.45 -6.63
C VAL A 653 -17.06 1.62 -6.12
N ALA A 654 -16.08 1.34 -6.98
CA ALA A 654 -14.81 0.78 -6.53
C ALA A 654 -14.12 1.79 -5.60
N SER A 655 -13.94 1.45 -4.32
CA SER A 655 -13.44 2.39 -3.32
C SER A 655 -12.31 1.83 -2.47
N ALA A 656 -11.30 2.65 -2.21
CA ALA A 656 -10.21 2.35 -1.28
C ALA A 656 -9.90 3.52 -0.35
N VAL A 657 -9.47 3.20 0.87
CA VAL A 657 -8.87 4.14 1.82
C VAL A 657 -7.50 3.61 2.23
N ILE A 658 -6.48 4.46 2.04
CA ILE A 658 -5.06 4.12 2.21
C ILE A 658 -4.48 5.13 3.18
N ALA A 659 -4.09 4.71 4.37
CA ALA A 659 -3.75 5.64 5.47
C ALA A 659 -2.66 5.10 6.41
N ASP A 660 -2.11 5.98 7.26
CA ASP A 660 -1.26 5.57 8.39
C ASP A 660 -1.98 4.56 9.29
N ALA A 661 -3.22 4.88 9.66
CA ALA A 661 -4.12 3.99 10.38
C ALA A 661 -5.58 4.31 10.01
N VAL A 662 -6.46 3.30 10.01
CA VAL A 662 -7.90 3.49 9.74
C VAL A 662 -8.76 3.11 10.96
N THR A 663 -9.62 4.03 11.38
CA THR A 663 -10.59 3.85 12.48
C THR A 663 -12.01 4.02 11.96
N PHE A 664 -12.89 3.06 12.27
CA PHE A 664 -14.32 3.17 11.95
C PHE A 664 -15.11 3.75 13.11
N LEU A 665 -15.95 4.72 12.79
CA LEU A 665 -16.86 5.40 13.70
C LEU A 665 -18.29 5.21 13.18
N SER A 666 -19.17 4.69 14.04
CA SER A 666 -20.54 4.38 13.68
C SER A 666 -21.34 5.64 13.31
N ARG A 667 -22.56 5.45 12.80
CA ARG A 667 -23.48 6.58 12.56
C ARG A 667 -23.83 7.38 13.81
N ASN A 668 -23.74 6.78 14.99
CA ASN A 668 -24.05 7.43 16.25
C ASN A 668 -22.84 8.11 16.88
N TRP A 669 -21.67 8.06 16.26
CA TRP A 669 -20.49 8.73 16.77
C TRP A 669 -20.71 10.25 16.89
N ASN A 670 -20.32 10.79 18.04
CA ASN A 670 -20.28 12.23 18.28
C ASN A 670 -18.94 12.59 18.94
N ASP A 671 -18.16 13.46 18.31
CA ASP A 671 -16.85 13.87 18.83
C ASP A 671 -16.97 14.49 20.23
N ARG A 672 -18.09 15.15 20.54
CA ARG A 672 -18.38 15.68 21.88
C ARG A 672 -18.38 14.58 22.94
N ASP A 673 -19.03 13.46 22.66
CA ASP A 673 -19.22 12.38 23.61
C ASP A 673 -17.90 11.63 23.87
N SER A 674 -16.98 11.66 22.90
CA SER A 674 -15.61 11.15 23.09
C SER A 674 -14.85 11.85 24.23
N PHE A 675 -15.14 13.12 24.51
CA PHE A 675 -14.54 13.86 25.62
C PHE A 675 -15.35 13.80 26.92
N LEU A 676 -16.66 13.54 26.84
CA LEU A 676 -17.50 13.36 28.04
C LEU A 676 -17.30 11.98 28.66
N TYR A 677 -16.99 10.99 27.82
CA TYR A 677 -16.78 9.61 28.21
C TYR A 677 -15.43 9.08 27.68
N PRO A 678 -14.30 9.75 28.01
CA PRO A 678 -13.00 9.43 27.41
C PRO A 678 -12.53 8.02 27.72
N HIS A 679 -12.94 7.47 28.86
CA HIS A 679 -12.53 6.14 29.34
C HIS A 679 -13.70 5.20 29.57
N LYS A 680 -14.89 5.51 29.03
CA LYS A 680 -16.13 4.77 29.25
C LYS A 680 -16.84 4.46 27.93
N PRO A 681 -16.57 3.29 27.31
CA PRO A 681 -17.18 2.89 26.05
C PRO A 681 -18.71 2.97 26.06
N SER A 682 -19.37 2.61 27.17
CA SER A 682 -20.84 2.60 27.27
C SER A 682 -21.50 3.98 27.10
N GLY A 683 -20.71 5.08 27.15
CA GLY A 683 -21.13 6.44 26.84
C GLY A 683 -20.94 6.85 25.37
N ARG A 684 -20.29 6.00 24.57
CA ARG A 684 -20.03 6.14 23.13
C ARG A 684 -20.61 4.93 22.41
N ARG A 685 -21.94 4.82 22.44
CA ARG A 685 -22.66 3.63 21.94
C ARG A 685 -22.68 3.62 20.42
N ALA A 686 -22.25 2.51 19.83
CA ALA A 686 -22.32 2.32 18.39
C ALA A 686 -23.74 1.99 17.91
N THR A 687 -23.90 2.05 16.60
CA THR A 687 -25.10 1.59 15.88
C THR A 687 -24.68 0.80 14.65
N ASP A 688 -25.57 -0.05 14.15
CA ASP A 688 -25.28 -0.87 12.98
C ASP A 688 -24.87 0.02 11.80
N THR A 689 -23.69 -0.28 11.26
CA THR A 689 -23.02 0.52 10.24
C THR A 689 -22.42 -0.39 9.17
N PHE A 690 -22.34 0.12 7.94
CA PHE A 690 -21.98 -0.62 6.73
C PHE A 690 -20.85 0.11 6.03
N TYR A 691 -19.78 -0.61 5.72
CA TYR A 691 -18.59 -0.09 5.07
C TYR A 691 -18.23 -0.99 3.89
N ARG A 692 -18.14 -0.41 2.69
CA ARG A 692 -17.69 -1.12 1.49
C ARG A 692 -16.46 -0.44 0.89
N THR A 693 -15.27 -0.82 1.30
CA THR A 693 -14.04 -0.17 0.85
C THR A 693 -12.83 -1.08 1.08
N ALA A 694 -11.88 -1.08 0.15
CA ALA A 694 -10.59 -1.70 0.36
C ALA A 694 -9.75 -0.85 1.32
N LEU A 695 -9.01 -1.47 2.23
CA LEU A 695 -8.20 -0.77 3.21
C LEU A 695 -6.74 -1.12 3.03
N ILE A 696 -5.90 -0.10 2.89
CA ILE A 696 -4.47 -0.20 3.16
C ILE A 696 -4.18 0.61 4.42
N SER A 697 -3.77 -0.05 5.49
CA SER A 697 -3.53 0.61 6.77
C SER A 697 -2.22 0.13 7.39
N GLY A 698 -1.54 1.04 8.08
CA GLY A 698 -0.46 0.67 8.96
C GLY A 698 -0.99 -0.10 10.17
N LYS A 699 -0.20 -1.07 10.64
CA LYS A 699 -0.46 -1.82 11.88
C LYS A 699 0.67 -1.60 12.88
N GLY A 700 0.35 -1.69 14.17
CA GLY A 700 1.35 -1.54 15.23
C GLY A 700 2.40 -2.65 15.17
N ARG A 701 3.60 -2.37 15.67
CA ARG A 701 4.59 -3.42 15.93
C ARG A 701 4.15 -4.23 17.15
N ALA A 702 4.22 -5.55 17.03
CA ALA A 702 3.98 -6.44 18.17
C ALA A 702 5.21 -6.47 19.08
N PHE A 703 4.99 -6.78 20.35
CA PHE A 703 6.02 -6.94 21.37
C PHE A 703 5.65 -8.04 22.35
N ASP A 704 6.65 -8.56 23.05
CA ASP A 704 6.45 -9.57 24.08
C ASP A 704 5.52 -9.07 25.18
N ARG A 705 4.54 -9.89 25.53
CA ARG A 705 3.56 -9.57 26.56
C ARG A 705 4.25 -9.29 27.91
N PRO A 706 4.13 -8.08 28.49
CA PRO A 706 4.63 -7.82 29.83
C PRO A 706 3.88 -8.64 30.89
N SER A 707 4.58 -9.03 31.96
CA SER A 707 3.98 -9.80 33.06
C SER A 707 2.79 -9.06 33.68
N GLY A 708 1.71 -9.80 33.94
CA GLY A 708 0.49 -9.28 34.57
C GLY A 708 -0.46 -8.50 33.65
N GLN A 709 -0.17 -8.41 32.34
CA GLN A 709 -1.10 -7.86 31.34
C GLN A 709 -2.08 -8.93 30.81
N PRO A 710 -3.15 -8.55 30.09
CA PRO A 710 -4.02 -9.49 29.37
C PRO A 710 -3.30 -10.28 28.27
N ASP A 711 -3.85 -11.44 27.87
CA ASP A 711 -3.22 -12.41 26.95
C ASP A 711 -2.96 -11.83 25.54
N ASP A 712 -3.74 -10.84 25.12
CA ASP A 712 -3.64 -10.18 23.82
C ASP A 712 -2.89 -8.85 23.84
N PHE A 713 -2.43 -8.39 25.01
CA PHE A 713 -1.61 -7.18 25.09
C PHE A 713 -0.20 -7.45 24.55
N GLY A 714 0.34 -6.52 23.76
CA GLY A 714 1.56 -6.73 22.98
C GLY A 714 1.32 -7.24 21.56
N THR A 715 0.09 -7.62 21.22
CA THR A 715 -0.26 -7.91 19.82
C THR A 715 -0.54 -6.63 19.04
N ASP A 716 -0.68 -6.77 17.71
CA ASP A 716 -1.22 -5.75 16.82
C ASP A 716 -2.76 -5.68 16.80
N GLY A 717 -3.43 -6.49 17.64
CA GLY A 717 -4.88 -6.70 17.65
C GLY A 717 -5.39 -7.70 16.61
N GLY A 718 -4.52 -8.18 15.73
CA GLY A 718 -4.81 -9.16 14.68
C GLY A 718 -5.79 -8.67 13.61
N VAL A 719 -5.99 -9.50 12.58
CA VAL A 719 -6.80 -9.14 11.39
C VAL A 719 -8.21 -8.66 11.75
N HIS A 720 -8.83 -9.27 12.76
CA HIS A 720 -10.17 -8.93 13.23
C HIS A 720 -10.29 -7.54 13.87
N ASN A 721 -9.18 -6.91 14.27
CA ASN A 721 -9.10 -5.52 14.74
C ASN A 721 -8.08 -4.68 13.93
N PHE A 722 -7.78 -5.11 12.70
CA PHE A 722 -7.00 -4.30 11.76
C PHE A 722 -7.69 -2.95 11.51
N ILE A 723 -9.02 -2.99 11.44
CA ILE A 723 -9.88 -1.82 11.60
C ILE A 723 -9.93 -1.47 13.09
N ARG A 724 -9.61 -0.21 13.43
CA ARG A 724 -9.65 0.26 14.82
C ARG A 724 -11.05 0.75 15.22
N PHE A 725 -11.35 0.69 16.52
CA PHE A 725 -12.64 1.09 17.12
C PHE A 725 -12.44 1.95 18.36
N LEU A 726 -13.45 2.80 18.63
CA LEU A 726 -13.53 3.66 19.81
C LEU A 726 -14.89 3.60 20.53
N GLU A 727 -15.80 2.74 20.10
CA GLU A 727 -17.19 2.73 20.58
C GLU A 727 -17.54 1.44 21.31
N ASP A 728 -18.66 1.45 22.03
CA ASP A 728 -19.30 0.25 22.54
C ASP A 728 -20.21 -0.36 21.46
N TRP A 729 -19.79 -1.50 20.91
CA TRP A 729 -20.48 -2.28 19.90
C TRP A 729 -21.25 -3.49 20.46
N THR A 730 -21.49 -3.53 21.78
CA THR A 730 -22.29 -4.60 22.39
C THR A 730 -23.67 -4.67 21.71
N ASP A 731 -24.03 -5.87 21.24
CA ASP A 731 -25.27 -6.15 20.50
C ASP A 731 -25.45 -5.31 19.22
N ARG A 732 -24.34 -4.94 18.56
CA ARG A 732 -24.32 -4.21 17.28
C ARG A 732 -23.48 -4.88 16.22
N ASP A 733 -23.90 -4.70 14.98
CA ASP A 733 -23.22 -5.25 13.81
C ASP A 733 -22.32 -4.21 13.15
N LEU A 734 -21.07 -4.60 12.93
CA LEU A 734 -20.20 -3.92 11.97
C LEU A 734 -20.15 -4.76 10.70
N ASN A 735 -20.79 -4.24 9.65
CA ASN A 735 -20.86 -4.88 8.36
C ASN A 735 -19.77 -4.31 7.46
N TYR A 736 -18.84 -5.16 7.02
CA TYR A 736 -17.71 -4.74 6.20
C TYR A 736 -17.58 -5.62 4.96
N ARG A 737 -17.46 -5.00 3.78
CA ARG A 737 -17.03 -5.64 2.54
C ARG A 737 -15.79 -4.94 2.01
N GLY A 738 -14.72 -5.70 1.75
CA GLY A 738 -13.51 -5.13 1.17
C GLY A 738 -12.32 -6.07 1.23
N SER A 739 -11.15 -5.48 1.39
CA SER A 739 -9.85 -6.13 1.45
C SER A 739 -9.00 -5.46 2.53
N LEU A 740 -8.25 -6.23 3.31
CA LEU A 740 -7.46 -5.75 4.45
C LEU A 740 -5.97 -5.94 4.16
N ILE A 741 -5.29 -4.87 3.80
CA ILE A 741 -3.90 -4.90 3.33
C ILE A 741 -3.02 -4.07 4.27
N SER A 742 -1.91 -4.65 4.73
CA SER A 742 -0.91 -3.93 5.51
C SER A 742 0.43 -3.96 4.81
N LEU A 743 0.87 -2.82 4.28
CA LEU A 743 2.15 -2.69 3.57
C LEU A 743 3.27 -2.15 4.47
N PHE A 744 2.93 -1.57 5.62
CA PHE A 744 3.87 -0.88 6.51
C PHE A 744 3.37 -0.82 7.95
N HIS A 745 4.25 -0.41 8.87
CA HIS A 745 3.86 -0.02 10.23
C HIS A 745 3.41 1.45 10.27
N ASN A 746 2.41 1.74 11.09
CA ASN A 746 1.94 3.10 11.33
C ASN A 746 2.97 3.90 12.13
N ARG A 747 3.17 5.17 11.78
CA ARG A 747 4.13 6.08 12.41
C ARG A 747 3.50 7.34 13.02
N GLN A 748 2.18 7.55 12.85
CA GLN A 748 1.47 8.67 13.48
C GLN A 748 0.50 8.22 14.58
N ALA A 749 -0.31 7.20 14.32
CA ALA A 749 -1.27 6.65 15.28
C ALA A 749 -0.68 5.47 16.07
N VAL A 750 0.43 5.70 16.77
CA VAL A 750 1.28 4.67 17.40
C VAL A 750 0.70 4.01 18.67
N GLY A 751 -0.50 4.39 19.11
CA GLY A 751 -1.11 3.83 20.30
C GLY A 751 -1.23 2.30 20.27
N THR A 752 -0.67 1.64 21.30
CA THR A 752 -0.71 0.18 21.45
C THR A 752 -2.13 -0.38 21.38
N TYR A 753 -2.27 -1.57 20.79
CA TYR A 753 -3.54 -2.31 20.83
C TYR A 753 -3.91 -2.62 22.28
N LYS A 754 -5.16 -2.32 22.62
CA LYS A 754 -5.73 -2.59 23.94
C LYS A 754 -7.26 -2.51 23.89
N CYS A 755 -7.88 -3.31 24.74
CA CYS A 755 -9.31 -3.42 24.99
C CYS A 755 -9.48 -4.06 26.38
N CYS A 756 -10.66 -4.19 26.98
CA CYS A 756 -12.00 -3.88 26.51
C CYS A 756 -12.76 -3.04 27.57
N THR A 757 -12.02 -2.29 28.37
CA THR A 757 -12.50 -1.51 29.51
C THR A 757 -12.69 -0.04 29.12
N ASN A 758 -11.68 0.57 28.49
CA ASN A 758 -11.68 2.01 28.20
C ASN A 758 -11.85 2.33 26.72
N VAL A 759 -11.27 1.53 25.82
CA VAL A 759 -11.19 1.89 24.39
C VAL A 759 -12.47 1.58 23.63
N TYR A 760 -12.88 0.31 23.58
CA TYR A 760 -14.02 -0.16 22.80
C TYR A 760 -14.54 -1.50 23.33
N SER A 761 -15.74 -1.91 22.92
CA SER A 761 -16.21 -3.30 23.00
C SER A 761 -16.36 -3.88 21.59
N PRO A 762 -16.11 -5.18 21.38
CA PRO A 762 -16.08 -5.75 20.03
C PRO A 762 -17.48 -5.88 19.40
N PRO A 763 -17.63 -5.58 18.10
CA PRO A 763 -18.89 -5.80 17.38
C PRO A 763 -19.11 -7.26 17.03
N THR A 764 -20.34 -7.60 16.65
CA THR A 764 -20.59 -8.71 15.75
C THR A 764 -19.99 -8.36 14.39
N ARG A 765 -18.98 -9.12 13.94
CA ARG A 765 -18.21 -8.82 12.73
C ARG A 765 -18.86 -9.45 11.51
N GLY A 766 -19.64 -8.67 10.77
CA GLY A 766 -20.18 -9.02 9.46
C GLY A 766 -19.17 -8.79 8.34
N TYR A 767 -17.94 -9.29 8.49
CA TYR A 767 -16.85 -8.98 7.55
C TYR A 767 -16.80 -10.01 6.44
N LYS A 768 -16.69 -9.54 5.20
CA LYS A 768 -16.54 -10.38 4.01
C LYS A 768 -15.56 -9.76 3.03
N PHE A 769 -14.83 -10.61 2.33
CA PHE A 769 -14.09 -10.18 1.14
C PHE A 769 -15.05 -9.64 0.07
N ASP A 770 -14.66 -8.55 -0.59
CA ASP A 770 -15.41 -8.02 -1.73
C ASP A 770 -14.99 -8.72 -3.03
N VAL A 771 -15.85 -9.60 -3.53
CA VAL A 771 -15.57 -10.42 -4.71
C VAL A 771 -15.45 -9.60 -5.99
N GLU A 772 -15.93 -8.36 -6.03
CA GLU A 772 -15.75 -7.47 -7.17
C GLU A 772 -14.28 -7.08 -7.40
N PHE A 773 -13.42 -7.19 -6.38
CA PHE A 773 -11.98 -6.95 -6.56
C PHE A 773 -11.25 -8.07 -7.34
N LEU A 774 -11.96 -9.14 -7.70
CA LEU A 774 -11.48 -10.15 -8.64
C LEU A 774 -11.73 -9.74 -10.10
N GLU A 775 -12.51 -8.69 -10.34
CA GLU A 775 -12.77 -8.11 -11.66
C GLU A 775 -11.87 -6.88 -11.86
N PRO A 776 -10.90 -6.90 -12.80
CA PRO A 776 -9.95 -5.80 -12.98
C PRO A 776 -10.58 -4.43 -13.24
N SER A 777 -11.73 -4.40 -13.92
CA SER A 777 -12.46 -3.16 -14.22
C SER A 777 -13.14 -2.53 -13.00
N LEU A 778 -13.28 -3.29 -11.90
CA LEU A 778 -13.90 -2.86 -10.63
C LEU A 778 -12.88 -2.67 -9.50
N LEU A 779 -11.60 -2.57 -9.83
CA LEU A 779 -10.56 -2.23 -8.86
C LEU A 779 -10.60 -0.74 -8.51
N PRO A 780 -10.35 -0.37 -7.25
CA PRO A 780 -10.21 1.03 -6.86
C PRO A 780 -9.16 1.78 -7.69
N PRO A 781 -9.33 3.09 -7.93
CA PRO A 781 -8.40 3.90 -8.72
C PRO A 781 -6.97 3.78 -8.20
N ARG A 782 -6.00 3.63 -9.11
CA ARG A 782 -4.57 3.46 -8.79
C ARG A 782 -4.30 2.39 -7.73
N THR A 783 -4.98 1.24 -7.82
CA THR A 783 -4.72 0.09 -6.93
C THR A 783 -3.23 -0.31 -7.00
N PRO A 784 -2.52 -0.44 -5.85
CA PRO A 784 -1.13 -0.88 -5.86
C PRO A 784 -1.00 -2.31 -6.40
N MET A 785 0.09 -2.57 -7.11
CA MET A 785 0.33 -3.87 -7.74
C MET A 785 1.71 -4.39 -7.40
N PHE A 786 1.81 -5.67 -7.05
CA PHE A 786 3.09 -6.39 -6.99
C PHE A 786 3.58 -6.65 -8.40
N ARG A 787 4.90 -6.61 -8.64
CA ARG A 787 5.48 -6.90 -9.96
C ARG A 787 6.50 -8.01 -9.93
N ASP A 788 6.66 -8.66 -11.08
CA ASP A 788 7.64 -9.71 -11.33
C ASP A 788 7.93 -9.80 -12.83
N VAL A 789 9.12 -10.29 -13.18
CA VAL A 789 9.59 -10.50 -14.54
C VAL A 789 9.93 -11.97 -14.73
N ASN A 790 9.23 -12.63 -15.65
CA ASN A 790 9.37 -14.07 -15.86
C ASN A 790 9.82 -14.39 -17.27
N ILE A 791 10.86 -15.23 -17.40
CA ILE A 791 11.21 -15.85 -18.68
C ILE A 791 10.24 -17.00 -18.94
N THR A 792 9.56 -16.96 -20.09
CA THR A 792 8.47 -17.89 -20.42
C THR A 792 8.85 -18.90 -21.50
N GLY A 793 9.91 -18.65 -22.27
CA GLY A 793 10.35 -19.58 -23.30
C GLY A 793 11.69 -19.24 -23.93
N PHE A 794 12.31 -20.25 -24.55
CA PHE A 794 13.52 -20.14 -25.35
C PHE A 794 13.40 -21.08 -26.55
N ARG A 795 13.69 -20.58 -27.76
CA ARG A 795 13.73 -21.42 -28.96
C ARG A 795 14.76 -20.93 -29.96
N ARG A 796 15.33 -21.86 -30.72
CA ARG A 796 16.11 -21.57 -31.92
C ARG A 796 15.19 -21.61 -33.13
N ILE A 797 15.22 -20.56 -33.95
CA ILE A 797 14.42 -20.51 -35.18
C ILE A 797 15.20 -21.18 -36.31
N LYS A 798 14.54 -22.07 -37.06
CA LYS A 798 15.09 -22.60 -38.30
C LYS A 798 14.85 -21.55 -39.39
N VAL A 799 15.91 -20.83 -39.76
CA VAL A 799 15.88 -19.95 -40.93
C VAL A 799 15.80 -20.86 -42.18
N PRO A 800 14.86 -20.65 -43.13
CA PRO A 800 14.87 -21.36 -44.41
C PRO A 800 16.23 -21.12 -45.08
N GLN A 801 16.86 -22.20 -45.56
CA GLN A 801 18.14 -22.13 -46.28
C GLN A 801 18.00 -21.42 -47.62
#